data_AF-A0A0S8EPZ9-F1
#
_entry.id   AF-A0A0S8EPZ9-F1
#
_cell.length_a   1.000
_cell.length_b   1.000
_cell.length_c   1.000
_cell.angle_alpha   90.00
_cell.angle_beta   90.00
_cell.angle_gamma   90.00
#
_symmetry.space_group_name_H-M   'P 1'
#
loop_
_entity.id
_entity.type
_entity.pdbx_description
1 polymer ?
#
loop_
_entity_poly.entity_id
_entity_poly.type
_entity_poly.pdbx_seq_one_letter_code
_entity_poly.pdbx_strand_id
1 'polypeptide(L)'
;MRPTLYAVVPCVLLPLALLCSPTNGGEPPKLLYLSTNRHLAKPEPPIAALKYIKRTTWHETMRASLEATFGPTAEKDRVPERRRVQEVLWDLLARDFRDRQSQIEMEMERRGPSPPGDRNAYYVARARQRLALARKTLDFVQRTAPRPKMAAELQALKQRVGRDGEDRASSGGRVLFAQAVELRRRILFSHPSLDFDRLLLTKRPPPALSAPGDNYYGMNNRAGPGLVVLDGWKTDRPKGTVLLKGKLPAGCAMHPDLSFDGKRVVFAYADHTPPRERRRFFLYEIRVDGTGLRQITGTADDPLAGAGGRMTVLCEDYDPCYLPDGGIAFVSTRNQGGVRCHNGGRYCPTYLLYRCDADGSNVRQLSFGEANEWDPVVMPDGLILWTRWDYINRPVIPTLGLWTIRPDGTAAAHYFGNYTPNPCRICQPRPVPGSQKIVATTAGHHTIHAGSLILIDREIAEDGLEAITRLTPEATFPESERHSPVSFSTPYPLSKDLFLAAFCGDPYPASMAHLPRRNGYGIYLVDTLGGRELIYRDPEISCFAPIPVRPRPRPPALASVVADKEAQAVGVFYLQDVYQSTEGIARGTIKRLRVNELIPQPTQRVPYSSRVRFEVLKRVVGTVGVDENGSAAFEAPAGVPLQFQALDENGMAVMTMRTFTHLQPGEQAGCVGCHEPRTSTPAIQKPPTGVRVLKLQPPAGPRYPGGLSFVKTVQPVLDRYCIDCHGLRETAGKVNLLGTIDAAEANIARAYRQLLASTAYASLTRDGRLVKIAQYQRETWYSRPKDYFAHGGTLARLLLKGHEKIQLPPDARQRIIDWLDLNAPLYGTYSWNKDEWRRPDPIGEKALRATIRRRFGAELAGQPFAALVNVALPSESRILKGPLAIEAGGWGQINPGGWKRADEPDYRKMCRLVQAAIQPLAYHDVAGTCGRDEACKCLSCWVRKVKEQRQRRNADAK
;
A
#
# COMPACT_ATOMS: atom_id res chain seq x y z
N MET A 1 6.83 0.88 46.05
CA MET A 1 6.60 2.09 46.88
C MET A 1 6.54 3.31 45.98
N ARG A 2 5.77 4.33 46.38
CA ARG A 2 5.40 5.53 45.60
C ARG A 2 6.61 6.41 45.20
N PRO A 3 6.42 7.31 44.20
CA PRO A 3 7.46 7.94 43.38
C PRO A 3 7.86 9.35 43.86
N THR A 4 8.95 9.89 43.30
CA THR A 4 9.33 11.31 43.47
C THR A 4 9.33 12.03 42.12
N LEU A 5 8.62 13.16 42.08
CA LEU A 5 8.53 14.14 41.01
C LEU A 5 9.89 14.77 40.69
N TYR A 6 10.10 15.25 39.45
CA TYR A 6 10.63 16.61 39.22
C TYR A 6 10.10 17.23 37.92
N ALA A 7 9.86 18.53 38.02
CA ALA A 7 9.14 19.41 37.12
C ALA A 7 10.00 19.95 35.95
N VAL A 8 9.30 20.41 34.92
CA VAL A 8 9.83 21.09 33.73
C VAL A 8 9.61 22.60 33.86
N VAL A 9 10.62 23.41 33.50
CA VAL A 9 10.49 24.82 33.11
C VAL A 9 11.38 25.06 31.86
N PRO A 10 10.94 25.85 30.86
CA PRO A 10 11.56 25.91 29.53
C PRO A 10 12.45 27.15 29.32
N CYS A 11 13.41 27.07 28.40
CA CYS A 11 14.03 28.26 27.79
C CYS A 11 14.48 27.98 26.34
N VAL A 12 14.40 29.03 25.51
CA VAL A 12 14.46 29.07 24.04
C VAL A 12 15.82 29.63 23.60
N LEU A 13 16.43 29.10 22.51
CA LEU A 13 16.97 29.82 21.33
C LEU A 13 18.01 29.01 20.50
N LEU A 14 17.63 28.75 19.23
CA LEU A 14 18.36 28.71 17.93
C LEU A 14 19.66 27.87 17.70
N PRO A 15 19.95 27.51 16.40
CA PRO A 15 20.43 26.18 16.00
C PRO A 15 21.89 26.13 15.54
N LEU A 16 22.53 24.97 15.66
CA LEU A 16 23.67 24.57 14.84
C LEU A 16 23.54 23.09 14.45
N ALA A 17 23.77 22.82 13.17
CA ALA A 17 23.84 21.48 12.59
C ALA A 17 25.13 20.78 13.02
N LEU A 18 25.05 19.48 13.36
CA LEU A 18 26.08 18.46 13.08
C LEU A 18 25.61 17.06 13.52
N LEU A 19 25.70 16.14 12.56
CA LEU A 19 25.95 14.69 12.65
C LEU A 19 25.96 14.04 14.05
N CYS A 20 24.98 13.17 14.35
CA CYS A 20 25.15 12.00 15.23
C CYS A 20 23.99 11.00 15.09
N SER A 21 24.35 9.72 15.06
CA SER A 21 23.51 8.51 15.00
C SER A 21 22.35 8.47 16.02
N PRO A 22 21.19 7.86 15.71
CA PRO A 22 20.14 7.68 16.70
C PRO A 22 20.37 6.40 17.52
N THR A 23 21.07 6.53 18.65
CA THR A 23 20.91 5.63 19.80
C THR A 23 20.00 6.31 20.81
N ASN A 24 18.74 5.87 20.90
CA ASN A 24 17.96 5.71 22.16
C ASN A 24 16.47 5.48 21.86
N GLY A 25 16.06 4.20 21.89
CA GLY A 25 15.18 3.66 22.93
C GLY A 25 13.83 4.30 23.28
N GLY A 26 13.25 5.22 22.50
CA GLY A 26 11.88 5.68 22.73
C GLY A 26 10.84 4.69 22.19
N GLU A 27 9.98 4.14 23.05
CA GLU A 27 8.84 3.31 22.64
C GLU A 27 7.95 4.07 21.62
N PRO A 28 7.55 3.43 20.49
CA PRO A 28 6.55 4.02 19.62
C PRO A 28 5.19 4.07 20.34
N PRO A 29 4.40 5.15 20.17
CA PRO A 29 3.12 5.29 20.84
C PRO A 29 2.17 4.15 20.45
N LYS A 30 1.61 3.48 21.45
CA LYS A 30 0.57 2.45 21.32
C LYS A 30 -0.70 3.08 20.76
N LEU A 31 -0.84 3.12 19.43
CA LEU A 31 -2.11 3.37 18.76
C LEU A 31 -3.00 2.12 18.90
N LEU A 32 -3.95 2.19 19.81
CA LEU A 32 -4.98 1.17 20.01
C LEU A 32 -5.87 1.11 18.75
N TYR A 33 -5.75 0.02 17.99
CA TYR A 33 -6.66 -0.32 16.89
C TYR A 33 -7.98 -0.81 17.48
N LEU A 34 -9.00 0.05 17.50
CA LEU A 34 -10.37 -0.36 17.82
C LEU A 34 -11.21 -0.45 16.55
N SER A 35 -11.34 -1.69 16.07
CA SER A 35 -12.35 -2.13 15.11
C SER A 35 -13.67 -2.39 15.82
N THR A 36 -14.43 -1.33 16.10
CA THR A 36 -15.88 -1.40 16.28
C THR A 36 -16.46 -0.09 15.77
N ASN A 37 -17.09 -0.14 14.59
CA ASN A 37 -17.90 0.94 14.04
C ASN A 37 -19.21 1.07 14.83
N ARG A 38 -19.11 1.36 16.13
CA ARG A 38 -20.18 1.96 16.94
C ARG A 38 -19.62 3.30 17.38
N HIS A 39 -20.31 4.39 17.02
CA HIS A 39 -19.93 5.80 17.18
C HIS A 39 -19.18 6.44 15.99
N LEU A 40 -19.78 6.38 14.79
CA LEU A 40 -19.62 7.48 13.83
C LEU A 40 -20.82 8.42 14.01
N ALA A 41 -20.48 9.69 14.26
CA ALA A 41 -21.30 10.76 14.82
C ALA A 41 -21.58 10.61 16.33
N LYS A 42 -20.80 11.32 17.15
CA LYS A 42 -21.47 12.01 18.26
C LYS A 42 -22.55 12.88 17.60
N PRO A 43 -23.82 12.85 18.04
CA PRO A 43 -24.75 13.88 17.63
C PRO A 43 -24.08 15.21 18.02
N GLU A 44 -23.97 16.14 17.07
CA GLU A 44 -23.75 17.52 17.46
C GLU A 44 -24.89 17.86 18.43
N PRO A 45 -24.60 18.25 19.68
CA PRO A 45 -25.67 18.73 20.54
C PRO A 45 -26.28 19.94 19.83
N PRO A 46 -27.61 20.11 19.84
CA PRO A 46 -28.20 21.30 19.26
C PRO A 46 -27.59 22.50 19.99
N ILE A 47 -26.96 23.41 19.24
CA ILE A 47 -26.70 24.77 19.75
C ILE A 47 -28.10 25.39 19.86
N ALA A 48 -28.78 25.13 20.98
CA ALA A 48 -30.19 25.44 21.19
C ALA A 48 -30.50 26.95 21.28
N ALA A 49 -29.57 27.82 20.85
CA ALA A 49 -29.72 29.26 20.88
C ALA A 49 -28.97 30.00 19.75
N LEU A 50 -28.58 29.33 18.65
CA LEU A 50 -27.95 30.04 17.52
C LEU A 50 -28.97 30.96 16.83
N LYS A 51 -28.75 32.28 16.89
CA LYS A 51 -29.56 33.27 16.18
C LYS A 51 -28.81 33.79 14.96
N TYR A 52 -29.21 33.36 13.76
CA TYR A 52 -28.63 33.83 12.50
C TYR A 52 -29.33 35.10 12.01
N ILE A 53 -28.61 36.23 11.93
CA ILE A 53 -29.15 37.51 11.48
C ILE A 53 -28.42 37.93 10.21
N LYS A 54 -29.03 37.65 9.04
CA LYS A 54 -28.49 38.03 7.73
C LYS A 54 -28.48 39.55 7.54
N ARG A 55 -27.32 40.09 7.16
CA ARG A 55 -27.09 41.50 6.80
C ARG A 55 -26.54 41.60 5.38
N THR A 56 -26.19 42.81 4.93
CA THR A 56 -25.70 43.08 3.57
C THR A 56 -24.34 42.45 3.31
N THR A 57 -23.46 42.44 4.33
CA THR A 57 -22.15 41.81 4.25
C THR A 57 -22.02 40.61 5.18
N TRP A 58 -21.10 39.71 4.86
CA TRP A 58 -20.82 38.56 5.70
C TRP A 58 -20.26 38.99 7.08
N HIS A 59 -19.48 40.08 7.14
CA HIS A 59 -18.93 40.63 8.38
C HIS A 59 -20.03 41.12 9.33
N GLU A 60 -20.97 41.89 8.81
CA GLU A 60 -22.11 42.39 9.58
C GLU A 60 -23.01 41.23 10.02
N THR A 61 -23.19 40.23 9.16
CA THR A 61 -23.96 39.02 9.48
C THR A 61 -23.28 38.23 10.60
N MET A 62 -21.96 38.03 10.52
CA MET A 62 -21.17 37.36 11.56
C MET A 62 -21.27 38.11 12.89
N ARG A 63 -21.07 39.42 12.87
CA ARG A 63 -21.15 40.27 14.07
C ARG A 63 -22.54 40.23 14.70
N ALA A 64 -23.59 40.52 13.92
CA ALA A 64 -24.96 40.56 14.40
C ALA A 64 -25.43 39.19 14.93
N SER A 65 -25.01 38.09 14.28
CA SER A 65 -25.36 36.74 14.73
C SER A 65 -24.64 36.36 16.03
N LEU A 66 -23.36 36.73 16.17
CA LEU A 66 -22.61 36.53 17.41
C LEU A 66 -23.16 37.38 18.56
N GLU A 67 -23.46 38.66 18.32
CA GLU A 67 -24.08 39.57 19.30
C GLU A 67 -25.47 39.07 19.73
N ALA A 68 -26.29 38.58 18.79
CA ALA A 68 -27.60 38.03 19.10
C ALA A 68 -27.54 36.70 19.88
N THR A 69 -26.46 35.93 19.69
CA THR A 69 -26.26 34.63 20.36
C THR A 69 -25.64 34.78 21.76
N PHE A 70 -24.71 35.73 21.95
CA PHE A 70 -23.93 35.87 23.19
C PHE A 70 -24.17 37.18 23.97
N GLY A 71 -24.88 38.15 23.40
CA GLY A 71 -24.98 39.51 23.94
C GLY A 71 -23.76 40.37 23.63
N PRO A 72 -23.85 41.71 23.81
CA PRO A 72 -22.80 42.66 23.41
C PRO A 72 -21.52 42.64 24.27
N THR A 73 -21.53 42.00 25.46
CA THR A 73 -20.45 42.12 26.47
C THR A 73 -19.80 40.79 26.91
N ALA A 74 -20.24 39.64 26.39
CA ALA A 74 -19.77 38.33 26.84
C ALA A 74 -18.42 37.91 26.19
N GLU A 75 -17.33 38.63 26.46
CA GLU A 75 -16.04 38.36 25.79
C GLU A 75 -15.05 37.50 26.58
N LYS A 76 -15.17 37.35 27.90
CA LYS A 76 -14.10 36.72 28.70
C LYS A 76 -14.37 35.27 29.16
N ASP A 77 -15.61 34.86 29.42
CA ASP A 77 -15.90 33.55 30.04
C ASP A 77 -16.47 32.47 29.10
N ARG A 78 -16.81 32.79 27.85
CA ARG A 78 -17.44 31.86 26.87
C ARG A 78 -16.62 31.61 25.59
N VAL A 79 -15.31 31.87 25.62
CA VAL A 79 -14.43 31.79 24.43
C VAL A 79 -14.53 30.46 23.65
N PRO A 80 -14.54 29.27 24.29
CA PRO A 80 -14.67 28.00 23.56
C PRO A 80 -16.04 27.83 22.88
N GLU A 81 -17.11 28.32 23.50
CA GLU A 81 -18.48 28.25 22.96
C GLU A 81 -18.67 29.25 21.81
N ARG A 82 -18.15 30.47 21.95
CA ARG A 82 -18.13 31.50 20.90
C ARG A 82 -17.40 31.01 19.66
N ARG A 83 -16.24 30.36 19.82
CA ARG A 83 -15.49 29.78 18.70
C ARG A 83 -16.27 28.67 17.98
N ARG A 84 -16.94 27.78 18.71
CA ARG A 84 -17.80 26.74 18.12
C ARG A 84 -18.98 27.32 17.36
N VAL A 85 -19.66 28.33 17.91
CA VAL A 85 -20.74 29.04 17.21
C VAL A 85 -20.22 29.74 15.96
N GLN A 86 -19.06 30.39 16.05
CA GLN A 86 -18.43 31.04 14.91
C GLN A 86 -18.10 30.05 13.79
N GLU A 87 -17.66 28.83 14.13
CA GLU A 87 -17.46 27.73 13.16
C GLU A 87 -18.74 27.35 12.43
N VAL A 88 -19.87 27.24 13.14
CA VAL A 88 -21.18 26.98 12.52
C VAL A 88 -21.66 28.16 11.66
N LEU A 89 -21.46 29.40 12.13
CA LEU A 89 -21.79 30.60 11.38
C LEU A 89 -20.99 30.70 10.08
N TRP A 90 -19.72 30.30 10.06
CA TRP A 90 -18.93 30.25 8.83
C TRP A 90 -19.58 29.40 7.74
N ASP A 91 -20.13 28.24 8.10
CA ASP A 91 -20.78 27.35 7.14
C ASP A 91 -22.11 27.94 6.63
N LEU A 92 -22.85 28.69 7.45
CA LEU A 92 -24.06 29.42 7.03
C LEU A 92 -23.72 30.62 6.13
N LEU A 93 -22.73 31.43 6.53
CA LEU A 93 -22.25 32.57 5.77
C LEU A 93 -21.75 32.14 4.38
N ALA A 94 -21.01 31.04 4.28
CA ALA A 94 -20.54 30.52 2.99
C ALA A 94 -21.69 30.19 2.02
N ARG A 95 -22.89 29.83 2.55
CA ARG A 95 -24.08 29.56 1.73
C ARG A 95 -24.74 30.83 1.21
N ASP A 96 -24.72 31.89 2.01
CA ASP A 96 -25.38 33.17 1.70
C ASP A 96 -24.49 34.14 0.91
N PHE A 97 -23.18 34.13 1.19
CA PHE A 97 -22.17 35.01 0.59
C PHE A 97 -21.26 34.20 -0.33
N ARG A 98 -21.81 33.83 -1.49
CA ARG A 98 -21.15 32.96 -2.49
C ARG A 98 -20.21 33.70 -3.44
N ASP A 99 -20.15 35.02 -3.38
CA ASP A 99 -19.23 35.78 -4.22
C ASP A 99 -17.77 35.50 -3.83
N ARG A 100 -16.89 35.52 -4.84
CA ARG A 100 -15.49 35.15 -4.71
C ARG A 100 -14.76 35.98 -3.67
N GLN A 101 -15.01 37.29 -3.63
CA GLN A 101 -14.32 38.21 -2.74
C GLN A 101 -14.67 37.91 -1.28
N SER A 102 -15.95 37.72 -0.97
CA SER A 102 -16.38 37.26 0.36
C SER A 102 -15.71 35.95 0.74
N GLN A 103 -15.68 34.95 -0.14
CA GLN A 103 -15.04 33.66 0.17
C GLN A 103 -13.55 33.77 0.47
N ILE A 104 -12.82 34.62 -0.26
CA ILE A 104 -11.39 34.89 0.00
C ILE A 104 -11.21 35.54 1.37
N GLU A 105 -11.98 36.57 1.68
CA GLU A 105 -11.90 37.29 2.96
C GLU A 105 -12.26 36.40 4.15
N MET A 106 -13.33 35.60 4.02
CA MET A 106 -13.75 34.65 5.06
C MET A 106 -12.65 33.61 5.35
N GLU A 107 -12.01 33.03 4.32
CA GLU A 107 -10.90 32.09 4.49
C GLU A 107 -9.67 32.75 5.14
N MET A 108 -9.39 34.01 4.82
CA MET A 108 -8.31 34.76 5.44
C MET A 108 -8.57 34.98 6.94
N GLU A 109 -9.76 35.44 7.32
CA GLU A 109 -10.12 35.68 8.72
C GLU A 109 -10.23 34.37 9.53
N ARG A 110 -10.68 33.28 8.92
CA ARG A 110 -10.75 31.95 9.56
C ARG A 110 -9.37 31.42 9.96
N ARG A 111 -8.32 31.74 9.21
CA ARG A 111 -6.93 31.29 9.47
C ARG A 111 -6.16 32.20 10.43
N GLY A 112 -6.58 33.46 10.52
CA GLY A 112 -5.96 34.45 11.40
C GLY A 112 -6.88 35.67 11.50
N PRO A 113 -7.54 35.89 12.65
CA PRO A 113 -8.47 37.00 12.79
C PRO A 113 -7.75 38.34 12.57
N SER A 114 -8.47 39.32 12.02
CA SER A 114 -8.00 40.72 12.05
C SER A 114 -7.68 41.10 13.50
N PRO A 115 -6.53 41.73 13.78
CA PRO A 115 -6.27 42.29 15.11
C PRO A 115 -7.40 43.24 15.53
N PRO A 116 -7.77 43.31 16.82
CA PRO A 116 -8.66 44.35 17.31
C PRO A 116 -7.97 45.72 17.15
N GLY A 117 -8.64 46.70 16.54
CA GLY A 117 -8.21 48.11 16.58
C GLY A 117 -8.08 48.84 15.23
N ASP A 118 -7.69 48.18 14.13
CA ASP A 118 -7.60 48.84 12.80
C ASP A 118 -7.75 47.85 11.62
N ARG A 119 -9.01 47.61 11.21
CA ARG A 119 -9.31 46.77 10.04
C ARG A 119 -8.80 47.38 8.73
N ASN A 120 -8.73 48.71 8.62
CA ASN A 120 -8.28 49.35 7.39
C ASN A 120 -6.79 49.06 7.15
N ALA A 121 -5.95 49.26 8.17
CA ALA A 121 -4.53 48.91 8.11
C ALA A 121 -4.30 47.43 7.79
N TYR A 122 -5.11 46.52 8.34
CA TYR A 122 -5.07 45.10 8.00
C TYR A 122 -5.26 44.88 6.50
N TYR A 123 -6.33 45.42 5.90
CA TYR A 123 -6.61 45.23 4.48
C TYR A 123 -5.59 45.95 3.57
N VAL A 124 -5.08 47.12 3.95
CA VAL A 124 -3.98 47.81 3.23
C VAL A 124 -2.72 46.95 3.20
N ALA A 125 -2.32 46.36 4.33
CA ALA A 125 -1.18 45.45 4.38
C ALA A 125 -1.38 44.22 3.48
N ARG A 126 -2.60 43.66 3.46
CA ARG A 126 -2.97 42.56 2.54
C ARG A 126 -2.95 42.98 1.07
N ALA A 127 -3.38 44.21 0.76
CA ALA A 127 -3.31 44.76 -0.59
C ALA A 127 -1.86 44.87 -1.06
N ARG A 128 -0.94 45.39 -0.22
CA ARG A 128 0.51 45.46 -0.50
C ARG A 128 1.09 44.07 -0.78
N GLN A 129 0.78 43.08 0.05
CA GLN A 129 1.20 41.68 -0.15
C GLN A 129 0.68 41.13 -1.49
N ARG A 130 -0.59 41.37 -1.82
CA ARG A 130 -1.20 40.88 -3.06
C ARG A 130 -0.61 41.56 -4.29
N LEU A 131 -0.30 42.86 -4.25
CA LEU A 131 0.37 43.58 -5.34
C LEU A 131 1.82 43.13 -5.56
N ALA A 132 2.54 42.78 -4.50
CA ALA A 132 3.88 42.18 -4.62
C ALA A 132 3.80 40.84 -5.37
N LEU A 133 2.83 39.99 -5.01
CA LEU A 133 2.59 38.74 -5.73
C LEU A 133 2.09 38.97 -7.16
N ALA A 134 1.25 40.00 -7.39
CA ALA A 134 0.79 40.38 -8.73
C ALA A 134 1.94 40.80 -9.64
N ARG A 135 2.96 41.51 -9.11
CA ARG A 135 4.18 41.82 -9.85
C ARG A 135 4.91 40.55 -10.29
N LYS A 136 5.19 39.63 -9.36
CA LYS A 136 5.83 38.33 -9.70
C LYS A 136 5.01 37.54 -10.73
N THR A 137 3.68 37.58 -10.59
CA THR A 137 2.75 36.91 -11.52
C THR A 137 2.81 37.55 -12.90
N LEU A 138 2.88 38.87 -12.98
CA LEU A 138 3.02 39.62 -14.23
C LEU A 138 4.35 39.28 -14.91
N ASP A 139 5.46 39.33 -14.17
CA ASP A 139 6.79 38.98 -14.69
C ASP A 139 6.81 37.55 -15.23
N PHE A 140 6.16 36.62 -14.52
CA PHE A 140 5.99 35.22 -14.96
C PHE A 140 5.19 35.12 -16.26
N VAL A 141 4.01 35.74 -16.34
CA VAL A 141 3.17 35.72 -17.55
C VAL A 141 3.89 36.38 -18.74
N GLN A 142 4.63 37.45 -18.48
CA GLN A 142 5.38 38.19 -19.51
C GLN A 142 6.51 37.37 -20.15
N ARG A 143 6.96 36.26 -19.54
CA ARG A 143 7.87 35.30 -20.19
C ARG A 143 7.25 34.65 -21.42
N THR A 144 5.92 34.58 -21.48
CA THR A 144 5.20 34.01 -22.63
C THR A 144 4.71 35.07 -23.60
N ALA A 145 4.15 36.19 -23.10
CA ALA A 145 3.72 37.29 -23.96
C ALA A 145 3.59 38.61 -23.17
N PRO A 146 3.92 39.78 -23.76
CA PRO A 146 3.79 41.09 -23.11
C PRO A 146 2.37 41.41 -22.61
N ARG A 147 2.27 42.16 -21.50
CA ARG A 147 1.00 42.62 -20.89
C ARG A 147 1.04 44.10 -20.48
N PRO A 148 1.28 45.05 -21.42
CA PRO A 148 1.56 46.46 -21.09
C PRO A 148 0.42 47.16 -20.34
N LYS A 149 -0.84 46.89 -20.70
CA LYS A 149 -2.02 47.45 -20.00
C LYS A 149 -2.05 47.05 -18.53
N MET A 150 -1.87 45.76 -18.24
CA MET A 150 -1.87 45.25 -16.87
C MET A 150 -0.65 45.71 -16.07
N ALA A 151 0.50 45.93 -16.73
CA ALA A 151 1.68 46.50 -16.11
C ALA A 151 1.44 47.94 -15.64
N ALA A 152 0.78 48.76 -16.46
CA ALA A 152 0.38 50.12 -16.11
C ALA A 152 -0.66 50.14 -14.97
N GLU A 153 -1.68 49.29 -15.05
CA GLU A 153 -2.69 49.14 -13.98
C GLU A 153 -2.06 48.75 -12.64
N LEU A 154 -1.09 47.82 -12.65
CA LEU A 154 -0.37 47.40 -11.46
C LEU A 154 0.42 48.55 -10.83
N GLN A 155 1.06 49.38 -11.66
CA GLN A 155 1.81 50.53 -11.18
C GLN A 155 0.89 51.59 -10.57
N ALA A 156 -0.22 51.90 -11.24
CA ALA A 156 -1.22 52.85 -10.75
C ALA A 156 -1.83 52.40 -9.42
N LEU A 157 -2.19 51.12 -9.29
CA LEU A 157 -2.76 50.59 -8.05
C LEU A 157 -1.74 50.54 -6.91
N LYS A 158 -0.46 50.26 -7.20
CA LYS A 158 0.63 50.37 -6.20
C LYS A 158 0.77 51.79 -5.66
N GLN A 159 0.72 52.81 -6.52
CA GLN A 159 0.79 54.21 -6.11
C GLN A 159 -0.43 54.62 -5.25
N ARG A 160 -1.63 54.15 -5.59
CA ARG A 160 -2.84 54.38 -4.79
C ARG A 160 -2.75 53.74 -3.41
N VAL A 161 -2.31 52.48 -3.31
CA VAL A 161 -2.09 51.80 -2.01
C VAL A 161 -0.99 52.46 -1.17
N GLY A 162 -0.02 53.11 -1.79
CA GLY A 162 0.95 53.97 -1.12
C GLY A 162 0.28 55.17 -0.46
N ARG A 163 -0.41 55.99 -1.27
CA ARG A 163 -1.08 57.23 -0.83
C ARG A 163 -2.22 56.98 0.18
N ASP A 164 -3.18 56.15 -0.18
CA ASP A 164 -4.41 55.93 0.60
C ASP A 164 -4.17 55.02 1.84
N GLY A 165 -2.97 54.42 1.94
CA GLY A 165 -2.59 53.53 3.03
C GLY A 165 -1.89 54.22 4.20
N GLU A 166 -1.56 55.50 4.08
CA GLU A 166 -0.99 56.35 5.15
C GLU A 166 -2.08 57.09 5.93
N ASP A 167 -3.27 57.26 5.34
CA ASP A 167 -4.43 57.85 5.98
C ASP A 167 -5.22 56.82 6.81
N ARG A 168 -5.06 56.88 8.14
CA ARG A 168 -5.77 55.99 9.09
C ARG A 168 -7.29 56.28 9.19
N ALA A 169 -7.77 57.41 8.66
CA ALA A 169 -9.19 57.76 8.66
C ALA A 169 -9.95 57.18 7.44
N SER A 170 -9.22 56.71 6.42
CA SER A 170 -9.78 56.10 5.20
C SER A 170 -10.44 54.74 5.50
N SER A 171 -11.64 54.48 4.96
CA SER A 171 -12.32 53.18 5.00
C SER A 171 -12.03 52.30 3.76
N GLY A 172 -11.13 52.74 2.88
CA GLY A 172 -10.92 52.20 1.53
C GLY A 172 -10.04 50.94 1.42
N GLY A 173 -9.35 50.52 2.49
CA GLY A 173 -8.38 49.43 2.46
C GLY A 173 -8.93 48.11 1.94
N ARG A 174 -10.18 47.76 2.29
CA ARG A 174 -10.86 46.55 1.79
C ARG A 174 -11.08 46.61 0.27
N VAL A 175 -11.44 47.79 -0.25
CA VAL A 175 -11.61 48.01 -1.70
C VAL A 175 -10.28 47.88 -2.42
N LEU A 176 -9.21 48.47 -1.88
CA LEU A 176 -7.86 48.35 -2.43
C LEU A 176 -7.37 46.88 -2.44
N PHE A 177 -7.67 46.13 -1.38
CA PHE A 177 -7.39 44.70 -1.32
C PHE A 177 -8.15 43.93 -2.41
N ALA A 178 -9.46 44.15 -2.56
CA ALA A 178 -10.26 43.53 -3.61
C ALA A 178 -9.75 43.87 -5.01
N GLN A 179 -9.38 45.13 -5.27
CA GLN A 179 -8.77 45.57 -6.53
C GLN A 179 -7.44 44.86 -6.81
N ALA A 180 -6.59 44.68 -5.79
CA ALA A 180 -5.31 43.99 -5.93
C ALA A 180 -5.50 42.49 -6.20
N VAL A 181 -6.49 41.86 -5.55
CA VAL A 181 -6.89 40.47 -5.80
C VAL A 181 -7.37 40.29 -7.24
N GLU A 182 -8.25 41.17 -7.71
CA GLU A 182 -8.82 41.12 -9.06
C GLU A 182 -7.76 41.36 -10.15
N LEU A 183 -6.92 42.38 -9.99
CA LEU A 183 -5.84 42.65 -10.96
C LEU A 183 -4.90 41.45 -11.10
N ARG A 184 -4.50 40.83 -9.98
CA ARG A 184 -3.66 39.62 -10.04
C ARG A 184 -4.35 38.49 -10.81
N ARG A 185 -5.64 38.26 -10.56
CA ARG A 185 -6.41 37.22 -11.24
C ARG A 185 -6.44 37.45 -12.74
N ARG A 186 -6.72 38.69 -13.19
CA ARG A 186 -6.70 39.04 -14.62
C ARG A 186 -5.33 38.80 -15.26
N ILE A 187 -4.25 39.19 -14.56
CA ILE A 187 -2.88 38.89 -15.01
C ILE A 187 -2.68 37.39 -15.16
N LEU A 188 -2.96 36.61 -14.11
CA LEU A 188 -2.79 35.16 -14.10
C LEU A 188 -3.59 34.48 -15.21
N PHE A 189 -4.85 34.86 -15.39
CA PHE A 189 -5.76 34.26 -16.37
C PHE A 189 -5.45 34.59 -17.82
N SER A 190 -4.58 35.58 -18.04
CA SER A 190 -4.02 35.85 -19.36
C SER A 190 -2.88 34.89 -19.74
N HIS A 191 -2.49 33.96 -18.87
CA HIS A 191 -1.48 32.95 -19.18
C HIS A 191 -2.01 31.91 -20.20
N PRO A 192 -1.28 31.60 -21.29
CA PRO A 192 -1.74 30.70 -22.35
C PRO A 192 -2.13 29.29 -21.87
N SER A 193 -1.45 28.74 -20.85
CA SER A 193 -1.82 27.42 -20.30
C SER A 193 -3.23 27.33 -19.73
N LEU A 194 -3.88 28.47 -19.45
CA LEU A 194 -5.25 28.57 -18.96
C LEU A 194 -6.26 28.79 -20.09
N ASP A 195 -5.85 28.66 -21.36
CA ASP A 195 -6.72 28.82 -22.52
C ASP A 195 -7.60 27.58 -22.73
N PHE A 196 -8.69 27.52 -21.98
CA PHE A 196 -9.77 26.54 -22.09
C PHE A 196 -11.02 27.05 -21.37
N ASP A 197 -12.20 26.64 -21.85
CA ASP A 197 -13.48 27.24 -21.43
C ASP A 197 -14.19 26.51 -20.30
N ARG A 198 -13.84 25.23 -20.09
CA ARG A 198 -14.58 24.32 -19.22
C ARG A 198 -13.67 23.51 -18.30
N LEU A 199 -14.12 23.29 -17.07
CA LEU A 199 -13.48 22.42 -16.09
C LEU A 199 -14.41 21.28 -15.70
N LEU A 200 -13.93 20.04 -15.76
CA LEU A 200 -14.55 18.90 -15.10
C LEU A 200 -14.06 18.86 -13.65
N LEU A 201 -14.96 18.55 -12.72
CA LEU A 201 -14.64 18.25 -11.33
C LEU A 201 -15.57 17.18 -10.77
N THR A 202 -15.21 16.65 -9.61
CA THR A 202 -16.05 15.72 -8.85
C THR A 202 -16.53 16.38 -7.56
N LYS A 203 -17.85 16.35 -7.29
CA LYS A 203 -18.46 16.83 -6.04
C LYS A 203 -18.89 15.65 -5.18
N ARG A 204 -18.23 15.50 -4.03
CA ARG A 204 -18.52 14.46 -3.04
C ARG A 204 -17.96 14.86 -1.68
N PRO A 205 -18.46 14.32 -0.56
CA PRO A 205 -17.79 14.46 0.72
C PRO A 205 -16.42 13.74 0.69
N PRO A 206 -15.49 14.11 1.58
CA PRO A 206 -14.34 13.26 1.89
C PRO A 206 -14.78 11.84 2.30
N PRO A 207 -13.93 10.81 2.08
CA PRO A 207 -14.23 9.43 2.49
C PRO A 207 -14.59 9.34 3.98
N ALA A 208 -15.39 8.34 4.36
CA ALA A 208 -15.86 8.16 5.74
C ALA A 208 -14.82 7.53 6.68
N LEU A 209 -13.71 7.01 6.14
CA LEU A 209 -12.58 6.49 6.91
C LEU A 209 -11.31 7.11 6.34
N SER A 210 -10.41 7.57 7.20
CA SER A 210 -9.12 8.16 6.81
C SER A 210 -8.05 7.06 6.77
N ALA A 211 -8.01 6.25 5.72
CA ALA A 211 -6.92 5.29 5.48
C ALA A 211 -6.83 4.95 3.98
N PRO A 212 -5.63 4.92 3.37
CA PRO A 212 -5.43 4.81 1.94
C PRO A 212 -6.02 3.52 1.36
N GLY A 213 -5.86 2.41 2.08
CA GLY A 213 -6.46 1.13 1.74
C GLY A 213 -7.99 1.22 1.59
N ASP A 214 -8.62 2.03 2.43
CA ASP A 214 -10.06 2.00 2.67
C ASP A 214 -10.85 3.10 1.97
N ASN A 215 -10.16 4.18 1.56
CA ASN A 215 -10.76 5.28 0.81
C ASN A 215 -11.37 4.82 -0.52
N TYR A 216 -10.92 3.67 -1.03
CA TYR A 216 -11.23 3.15 -2.35
C TYR A 216 -12.32 2.08 -2.36
N TYR A 217 -12.85 1.70 -1.20
CA TYR A 217 -13.97 0.77 -1.13
C TYR A 217 -15.30 1.51 -1.22
N GLY A 218 -16.23 1.01 -2.03
CA GLY A 218 -17.57 1.60 -2.16
C GLY A 218 -18.27 1.77 -0.79
N MET A 219 -18.06 0.81 0.12
CA MET A 219 -18.62 0.83 1.48
C MET A 219 -18.15 2.00 2.37
N ASN A 220 -17.01 2.63 2.06
CA ASN A 220 -16.42 3.70 2.87
C ASN A 220 -16.61 5.08 2.25
N ASN A 221 -17.34 5.17 1.14
CA ASN A 221 -17.61 6.41 0.46
C ASN A 221 -19.02 6.95 0.77
N ARG A 222 -19.18 8.26 0.55
CA ARG A 222 -20.40 9.02 0.86
C ARG A 222 -20.99 9.59 -0.41
N ALA A 223 -22.32 9.59 -0.50
CA ALA A 223 -23.01 10.02 -1.71
C ALA A 223 -22.80 11.52 -1.98
N GLY A 224 -22.72 11.88 -3.25
CA GLY A 224 -22.60 13.25 -3.71
C GLY A 224 -23.06 13.40 -5.17
N PRO A 225 -23.18 14.63 -5.69
CA PRO A 225 -23.62 14.88 -7.07
C PRO A 225 -22.73 14.21 -8.14
N GLY A 226 -21.47 13.90 -7.83
CA GLY A 226 -20.56 13.22 -8.74
C GLY A 226 -19.93 14.18 -9.74
N LEU A 227 -19.98 13.86 -11.03
CA LEU A 227 -19.31 14.61 -12.09
C LEU A 227 -20.02 15.93 -12.40
N VAL A 228 -19.28 17.03 -12.43
CA VAL A 228 -19.78 18.37 -12.76
C VAL A 228 -18.85 19.05 -13.76
N VAL A 229 -19.44 19.62 -14.81
CA VAL A 229 -18.74 20.53 -15.73
C VAL A 229 -19.02 21.97 -15.31
N LEU A 230 -17.98 22.76 -15.12
CA LEU A 230 -18.05 24.20 -14.88
C LEU A 230 -17.81 24.95 -16.17
N ASP A 231 -18.84 25.66 -16.64
CA ASP A 231 -18.76 26.64 -17.72
C ASP A 231 -18.41 28.03 -17.15
N GLY A 232 -17.62 28.80 -17.92
CA GLY A 232 -17.23 30.14 -17.50
C GLY A 232 -16.43 30.13 -16.19
N TRP A 233 -15.58 29.12 -15.98
CA TRP A 233 -14.84 28.90 -14.73
C TRP A 233 -13.92 30.06 -14.31
N LYS A 234 -13.57 30.94 -15.26
CA LYS A 234 -12.80 32.16 -15.02
C LYS A 234 -13.63 33.30 -14.41
N THR A 235 -14.95 33.26 -14.53
CA THR A 235 -15.86 34.29 -14.01
C THR A 235 -16.03 34.17 -12.49
N ASP A 236 -16.62 35.18 -11.85
CA ASP A 236 -16.93 35.14 -10.41
C ASP A 236 -18.11 34.21 -10.06
N ARG A 237 -18.90 33.78 -11.05
CA ARG A 237 -20.07 32.92 -10.87
C ARG A 237 -20.09 31.81 -11.92
N PRO A 238 -19.18 30.83 -11.82
CA PRO A 238 -19.14 29.72 -12.76
C PRO A 238 -20.44 28.89 -12.70
N LYS A 239 -20.91 28.45 -13.87
CA LYS A 239 -22.14 27.64 -13.97
C LYS A 239 -21.78 26.17 -13.95
N GLY A 240 -22.29 25.43 -12.96
CA GLY A 240 -22.06 23.98 -12.84
C GLY A 240 -23.21 23.15 -13.42
N THR A 241 -22.88 22.22 -14.31
CA THR A 241 -23.80 21.21 -14.87
C THR A 241 -23.45 19.84 -14.30
N VAL A 242 -24.37 19.21 -13.57
CA VAL A 242 -24.19 17.86 -12.99
C VAL A 242 -24.49 16.80 -14.05
N LEU A 243 -23.47 16.06 -14.49
CA LEU A 243 -23.60 15.13 -15.62
C LEU A 243 -24.46 13.89 -15.31
N LEU A 244 -24.46 13.45 -14.05
CA LEU A 244 -25.15 12.22 -13.60
C LEU A 244 -26.60 12.46 -13.14
N LYS A 245 -27.09 13.71 -13.20
CA LYS A 245 -28.41 14.07 -12.69
C LYS A 245 -29.51 13.26 -13.39
N GLY A 246 -30.26 12.46 -12.61
CA GLY A 246 -31.37 11.64 -13.10
C GLY A 246 -30.96 10.43 -13.95
N LYS A 247 -29.67 10.05 -13.97
CA LYS A 247 -29.16 8.95 -14.81
C LYS A 247 -28.70 7.72 -14.02
N LEU A 248 -28.26 7.94 -12.78
CA LEU A 248 -27.85 6.90 -11.84
C LEU A 248 -28.57 7.12 -10.50
N PRO A 249 -28.70 6.07 -9.67
CA PRO A 249 -29.22 6.20 -8.31
C PRO A 249 -28.38 7.16 -7.43
N ALA A 250 -28.73 7.28 -6.15
CA ALA A 250 -27.86 7.95 -5.20
C ALA A 250 -26.56 7.13 -5.04
N GLY A 251 -25.40 7.77 -5.11
CA GLY A 251 -24.12 7.09 -5.05
C GLY A 251 -22.92 8.02 -5.02
N CYS A 252 -21.74 7.46 -5.22
CA CYS A 252 -20.48 8.19 -5.22
C CYS A 252 -19.74 7.99 -6.55
N ALA A 253 -19.45 9.08 -7.27
CA ALA A 253 -18.55 9.06 -8.42
C ALA A 253 -17.15 9.49 -7.99
N MET A 254 -16.11 8.79 -8.45
CA MET A 254 -14.71 9.06 -8.14
C MET A 254 -13.79 8.82 -9.34
N HIS A 255 -12.59 9.40 -9.24
CA HIS A 255 -11.46 9.15 -10.13
C HIS A 255 -11.78 9.27 -11.63
N PRO A 256 -12.28 10.44 -12.08
CA PRO A 256 -12.48 10.67 -13.49
C PRO A 256 -11.16 10.79 -14.24
N ASP A 257 -11.10 10.21 -15.44
CA ASP A 257 -10.11 10.51 -16.46
C ASP A 257 -10.80 10.97 -17.75
N LEU A 258 -10.16 11.89 -18.47
CA LEU A 258 -10.68 12.50 -19.70
C LEU A 258 -10.04 11.85 -20.91
N SER A 259 -10.85 11.48 -21.90
CA SER A 259 -10.37 10.91 -23.16
C SER A 259 -9.45 11.90 -23.90
N PHE A 260 -8.56 11.37 -24.74
CA PHE A 260 -7.56 12.21 -25.42
C PHE A 260 -8.19 13.29 -26.33
N ASP A 261 -9.36 13.02 -26.91
CA ASP A 261 -10.13 13.99 -27.70
C ASP A 261 -10.93 15.01 -26.85
N GLY A 262 -10.93 14.87 -25.52
CA GLY A 262 -11.62 15.75 -24.59
C GLY A 262 -13.15 15.60 -24.55
N LYS A 263 -13.70 14.52 -25.11
CA LYS A 263 -15.16 14.36 -25.29
C LYS A 263 -15.83 13.40 -24.32
N ARG A 264 -15.09 12.45 -23.74
CA ARG A 264 -15.61 11.39 -22.86
C ARG A 264 -14.85 11.34 -21.55
N VAL A 265 -15.55 10.91 -20.51
CA VAL A 265 -15.03 10.77 -19.15
C VAL A 265 -15.26 9.33 -18.73
N VAL A 266 -14.17 8.62 -18.40
CA VAL A 266 -14.25 7.34 -17.71
C VAL A 266 -14.11 7.60 -16.21
N PHE A 267 -14.89 6.92 -15.38
CA PHE A 267 -14.92 7.15 -13.93
C PHE A 267 -15.40 5.91 -13.18
N ALA A 268 -15.11 5.86 -11.89
CA ALA A 268 -15.63 4.84 -10.98
C ALA A 268 -16.92 5.34 -10.32
N TYR A 269 -17.94 4.49 -10.22
CA TYR A 269 -19.19 4.80 -9.54
C TYR A 269 -19.64 3.69 -8.60
N ALA A 270 -19.99 4.06 -7.36
CA ALA A 270 -20.57 3.16 -6.36
C ALA A 270 -22.04 3.52 -6.12
N ASP A 271 -22.93 2.60 -6.49
CA ASP A 271 -24.35 2.67 -6.17
C ASP A 271 -24.57 2.49 -4.65
N HIS A 272 -25.33 3.39 -4.03
CA HIS A 272 -25.65 3.34 -2.60
C HIS A 272 -27.07 2.82 -2.31
N THR A 273 -27.83 2.40 -3.32
CA THR A 273 -29.10 1.65 -3.13
C THR A 273 -28.89 0.35 -2.36
N PRO A 274 -27.79 -0.42 -2.58
CA PRO A 274 -27.55 -1.60 -1.77
C PRO A 274 -27.10 -1.22 -0.34
N PRO A 275 -27.27 -2.15 0.62
CA PRO A 275 -26.67 -2.04 1.95
C PRO A 275 -25.17 -1.71 1.89
N ARG A 276 -24.68 -0.97 2.89
CA ARG A 276 -23.33 -0.39 2.92
C ARG A 276 -22.24 -1.42 2.57
N GLU A 277 -22.33 -2.63 3.12
CA GLU A 277 -21.38 -3.72 2.94
C GLU A 277 -21.36 -4.34 1.53
N ARG A 278 -22.34 -3.99 0.69
CA ARG A 278 -22.43 -4.44 -0.72
C ARG A 278 -22.10 -3.35 -1.73
N ARG A 279 -21.86 -2.12 -1.25
CA ARG A 279 -21.49 -1.00 -2.11
C ARG A 279 -20.09 -1.27 -2.67
N ARG A 280 -19.99 -1.21 -3.99
CA ARG A 280 -18.78 -1.47 -4.75
C ARG A 280 -18.68 -0.52 -5.93
N PHE A 281 -17.47 -0.16 -6.29
CA PHE A 281 -17.23 0.61 -7.50
C PHE A 281 -17.23 -0.29 -8.73
N PHE A 282 -17.80 0.24 -9.81
CA PHE A 282 -17.61 -0.24 -11.17
C PHE A 282 -17.29 0.93 -12.09
N LEU A 283 -16.76 0.63 -13.27
CA LEU A 283 -16.36 1.64 -14.24
C LEU A 283 -17.54 2.04 -15.13
N TYR A 284 -17.64 3.33 -15.41
CA TYR A 284 -18.64 3.94 -16.29
C TYR A 284 -17.96 4.93 -17.23
N GLU A 285 -18.57 5.17 -18.38
CA GLU A 285 -18.18 6.20 -19.33
C GLU A 285 -19.37 7.12 -19.64
N ILE A 286 -19.13 8.42 -19.75
CA ILE A 286 -20.14 9.41 -20.16
C ILE A 286 -19.49 10.51 -21.03
N ARG A 287 -20.26 11.12 -21.92
CA ARG A 287 -19.80 12.30 -22.67
C ARG A 287 -19.80 13.54 -21.79
N VAL A 288 -18.93 14.50 -22.09
CA VAL A 288 -18.83 15.78 -21.35
C VAL A 288 -20.09 16.66 -21.47
N ASP A 289 -20.97 16.37 -22.43
CA ASP A 289 -22.29 16.98 -22.59
C ASP A 289 -23.38 16.31 -21.73
N GLY A 290 -23.05 15.22 -21.02
CA GLY A 290 -23.97 14.45 -20.17
C GLY A 290 -24.76 13.36 -20.91
N THR A 291 -24.51 13.11 -22.19
CA THR A 291 -25.15 12.04 -22.96
C THR A 291 -24.30 10.77 -23.01
N GLY A 292 -24.88 9.67 -23.48
CA GLY A 292 -24.15 8.42 -23.73
C GLY A 292 -23.56 7.77 -22.47
N LEU A 293 -24.23 7.88 -21.32
CA LEU A 293 -23.81 7.16 -20.12
C LEU A 293 -23.90 5.65 -20.36
N ARG A 294 -22.81 4.92 -20.12
CA ARG A 294 -22.77 3.46 -20.15
C ARG A 294 -21.93 2.90 -19.01
N GLN A 295 -22.28 1.72 -18.54
CA GLN A 295 -21.48 0.93 -17.61
C GLN A 295 -20.48 0.09 -18.39
N ILE A 296 -19.22 0.04 -17.93
CA ILE A 296 -18.11 -0.66 -18.57
C ILE A 296 -17.82 -1.99 -17.86
N THR A 297 -17.69 -1.97 -16.53
CA THR A 297 -17.48 -3.19 -15.73
C THR A 297 -18.66 -3.45 -14.80
N GLY A 298 -18.82 -4.68 -14.31
CA GLY A 298 -19.97 -5.10 -13.52
C GLY A 298 -21.28 -5.14 -14.29
N THR A 299 -21.22 -5.23 -15.62
CA THR A 299 -22.37 -5.52 -16.49
C THR A 299 -22.78 -7.00 -16.35
N ALA A 300 -23.87 -7.40 -17.02
CA ALA A 300 -24.29 -8.80 -17.05
C ALA A 300 -23.25 -9.72 -17.73
N ASP A 301 -22.49 -9.19 -18.68
CA ASP A 301 -21.48 -9.92 -19.46
C ASP A 301 -20.10 -9.93 -18.77
N ASP A 302 -19.90 -9.10 -17.74
CA ASP A 302 -18.70 -9.16 -16.93
C ASP A 302 -18.76 -10.37 -15.99
N PRO A 303 -17.89 -11.38 -16.16
CA PRO A 303 -17.96 -12.59 -15.37
C PRO A 303 -17.71 -12.33 -13.88
N LEU A 304 -17.17 -11.16 -13.53
CA LEU A 304 -16.72 -10.80 -12.18
C LEU A 304 -15.82 -11.88 -11.58
N ALA A 305 -15.11 -12.63 -12.44
CA ALA A 305 -14.30 -13.77 -12.07
C ALA A 305 -13.09 -13.32 -11.24
N GLY A 306 -12.84 -14.04 -10.17
CA GLY A 306 -11.70 -13.81 -9.29
C GLY A 306 -10.59 -14.81 -9.57
N ALA A 307 -9.35 -14.42 -9.27
CA ALA A 307 -8.17 -15.23 -9.53
C ALA A 307 -8.27 -16.65 -8.92
N GLY A 308 -8.11 -17.67 -9.77
CA GLY A 308 -8.24 -19.07 -9.38
C GLY A 308 -9.66 -19.49 -8.97
N GLY A 309 -10.69 -18.82 -9.51
CA GLY A 309 -12.10 -19.07 -9.17
C GLY A 309 -12.49 -18.65 -7.75
N ARG A 310 -11.61 -17.92 -7.05
CA ARG A 310 -11.85 -17.45 -5.68
C ARG A 310 -12.84 -16.31 -5.68
N MET A 311 -13.68 -16.25 -4.65
CA MET A 311 -14.60 -15.14 -4.41
C MET A 311 -14.56 -14.68 -2.94
N THR A 312 -13.36 -14.57 -2.39
CA THR A 312 -13.10 -14.25 -0.99
C THR A 312 -13.45 -12.80 -0.62
N VAL A 313 -13.55 -11.91 -1.61
CA VAL A 313 -13.86 -10.48 -1.48
C VAL A 313 -14.78 -10.04 -2.64
N LEU A 314 -15.51 -8.93 -2.47
CA LEU A 314 -16.30 -8.38 -3.58
C LEU A 314 -15.36 -7.82 -4.65
N CYS A 315 -15.61 -8.18 -5.92
CA CYS A 315 -15.00 -7.50 -7.06
C CYS A 315 -15.49 -6.05 -7.09
N GLU A 316 -14.53 -5.14 -7.05
CA GLU A 316 -14.69 -3.69 -7.19
C GLU A 316 -13.61 -3.22 -8.17
N ASP A 317 -13.98 -2.34 -9.11
CA ASP A 317 -13.09 -1.77 -10.11
C ASP A 317 -13.12 -0.24 -10.01
N TYR A 318 -11.94 0.39 -9.91
CA TYR A 318 -11.81 1.84 -9.71
C TYR A 318 -10.46 2.37 -10.23
N ASP A 319 -10.27 3.69 -10.19
CA ASP A 319 -9.15 4.44 -10.83
C ASP A 319 -8.94 4.13 -12.31
N PRO A 320 -9.95 4.34 -13.16
CA PRO A 320 -9.75 4.15 -14.58
C PRO A 320 -8.84 5.25 -15.17
N CYS A 321 -8.00 4.88 -16.13
CA CYS A 321 -7.40 5.81 -17.08
C CYS A 321 -7.46 5.26 -18.51
N TYR A 322 -7.62 6.16 -19.49
CA TYR A 322 -7.64 5.77 -20.90
C TYR A 322 -6.24 5.39 -21.38
N LEU A 323 -6.16 4.27 -22.09
CA LEU A 323 -4.94 3.82 -22.75
C LEU A 323 -4.85 4.34 -24.20
N PRO A 324 -3.63 4.57 -24.72
CA PRO A 324 -3.48 5.08 -26.08
C PRO A 324 -3.86 4.09 -27.17
N ASP A 325 -4.10 2.81 -26.88
CA ASP A 325 -4.65 1.83 -27.81
C ASP A 325 -6.20 1.84 -27.86
N GLY A 326 -6.84 2.61 -26.97
CA GLY A 326 -8.30 2.70 -26.84
C GLY A 326 -8.86 1.88 -25.67
N GLY A 327 -8.07 1.03 -25.03
CA GLY A 327 -8.45 0.30 -23.82
C GLY A 327 -8.49 1.18 -22.57
N ILE A 328 -8.76 0.55 -21.43
CA ILE A 328 -8.83 1.20 -20.12
C ILE A 328 -7.98 0.41 -19.14
N ALA A 329 -7.06 1.07 -18.43
CA ALA A 329 -6.38 0.50 -17.27
C ALA A 329 -7.09 0.98 -15.99
N PHE A 330 -7.11 0.13 -14.97
CA PHE A 330 -7.80 0.39 -13.70
C PHE A 330 -7.25 -0.51 -12.59
N VAL A 331 -7.56 -0.21 -11.32
CA VAL A 331 -7.23 -1.11 -10.21
C VAL A 331 -8.45 -1.92 -9.79
N SER A 332 -8.24 -3.17 -9.37
CA SER A 332 -9.32 -4.12 -9.08
C SER A 332 -8.98 -5.11 -7.98
N THR A 333 -10.01 -5.52 -7.22
CA THR A 333 -9.94 -6.59 -6.20
C THR A 333 -10.14 -8.00 -6.79
N ARG A 334 -10.18 -8.15 -8.11
CA ARG A 334 -10.28 -9.45 -8.82
C ARG A 334 -9.12 -10.42 -8.51
N ASN A 335 -8.03 -9.95 -7.92
CA ASN A 335 -6.94 -10.80 -7.44
C ASN A 335 -7.32 -11.63 -6.20
N GLN A 336 -8.41 -11.26 -5.51
CA GLN A 336 -8.99 -11.98 -4.37
C GLN A 336 -8.02 -12.17 -3.19
N GLY A 337 -7.16 -11.18 -2.94
CA GLY A 337 -6.21 -11.17 -1.83
C GLY A 337 -6.66 -10.31 -0.64
N GLY A 338 -5.90 -10.37 0.45
CA GLY A 338 -6.11 -9.55 1.66
C GLY A 338 -4.81 -8.97 2.20
N VAL A 339 -4.86 -7.76 2.76
CA VAL A 339 -3.67 -7.05 3.28
C VAL A 339 -3.14 -7.73 4.55
N ARG A 340 -1.83 -8.05 4.58
CA ARG A 340 -1.21 -8.81 5.69
C ARG A 340 -1.27 -8.10 7.05
N CYS A 341 -0.96 -6.81 7.12
CA CYS A 341 -0.80 -6.08 8.38
C CYS A 341 -2.10 -5.90 9.22
N HIS A 342 -3.27 -6.17 8.63
CA HIS A 342 -4.55 -6.08 9.33
C HIS A 342 -4.98 -7.39 10.02
N ASN A 343 -4.49 -8.54 9.53
CA ASN A 343 -4.80 -9.91 9.97
C ASN A 343 -6.20 -10.12 10.61
N GLY A 344 -7.25 -9.69 9.91
CA GLY A 344 -8.64 -9.95 10.26
C GLY A 344 -9.31 -8.93 11.18
N GLY A 345 -8.63 -7.83 11.52
CA GLY A 345 -9.23 -6.72 12.26
C GLY A 345 -10.11 -5.80 11.41
N ARG A 346 -10.03 -5.89 10.07
CA ARG A 346 -10.71 -4.97 9.14
C ARG A 346 -10.93 -5.60 7.77
N TYR A 347 -11.99 -5.18 7.07
CA TYR A 347 -12.22 -5.55 5.66
C TYR A 347 -11.25 -4.78 4.76
N CYS A 348 -10.11 -5.39 4.45
CA CYS A 348 -9.05 -4.82 3.62
C CYS A 348 -8.62 -5.81 2.52
N PRO A 349 -9.43 -6.00 1.46
CA PRO A 349 -9.01 -6.71 0.26
C PRO A 349 -7.79 -6.03 -0.37
N THR A 350 -6.98 -6.79 -1.09
CA THR A 350 -5.94 -6.20 -1.94
C THR A 350 -6.51 -5.88 -3.32
N TYR A 351 -5.90 -4.92 -3.98
CA TYR A 351 -6.28 -4.49 -5.32
C TYR A 351 -5.03 -4.13 -6.11
N LEU A 352 -5.01 -4.57 -7.36
CA LEU A 352 -3.86 -4.55 -8.26
C LEU A 352 -4.27 -3.95 -9.60
N LEU A 353 -3.31 -3.69 -10.47
CA LEU A 353 -3.53 -3.12 -11.80
C LEU A 353 -4.10 -4.16 -12.79
N TYR A 354 -5.14 -3.76 -13.52
CA TYR A 354 -5.84 -4.50 -14.57
C TYR A 354 -6.03 -3.61 -15.80
N ARG A 355 -6.42 -4.24 -16.91
CA ARG A 355 -6.98 -3.54 -18.08
C ARG A 355 -8.17 -4.29 -18.66
N CYS A 356 -8.96 -3.58 -19.45
CA CYS A 356 -9.97 -4.12 -20.35
C CYS A 356 -9.98 -3.35 -21.67
N ASP A 357 -10.72 -3.86 -22.64
CA ASP A 357 -11.01 -3.14 -23.88
C ASP A 357 -12.08 -2.06 -23.64
N ALA A 358 -12.29 -1.20 -24.63
CA ALA A 358 -13.18 -0.05 -24.51
C ALA A 358 -14.63 -0.41 -24.15
N ASP A 359 -15.07 -1.62 -24.47
CA ASP A 359 -16.41 -2.15 -24.18
C ASP A 359 -16.50 -2.88 -22.83
N GLY A 360 -15.38 -3.05 -22.11
CA GLY A 360 -15.30 -3.78 -20.85
C GLY A 360 -14.95 -5.26 -21.01
N SER A 361 -14.81 -5.77 -22.24
CA SER A 361 -14.35 -7.14 -22.49
C SER A 361 -12.85 -7.31 -22.21
N ASN A 362 -12.38 -8.56 -22.21
CA ASN A 362 -10.96 -8.92 -22.04
C ASN A 362 -10.30 -8.33 -20.78
N VAL A 363 -11.05 -8.32 -19.66
CA VAL A 363 -10.51 -7.93 -18.35
C VAL A 363 -9.36 -8.86 -17.98
N ARG A 364 -8.14 -8.30 -17.85
CA ARG A 364 -6.95 -9.07 -17.45
C ARG A 364 -6.05 -8.30 -16.49
N GLN A 365 -5.37 -9.05 -15.64
CA GLN A 365 -4.44 -8.52 -14.65
C GLN A 365 -3.12 -8.09 -15.33
N LEU A 366 -2.60 -6.92 -14.93
CA LEU A 366 -1.32 -6.39 -15.42
C LEU A 366 -0.19 -6.54 -14.41
N SER A 367 -0.47 -6.44 -13.10
CA SER A 367 0.52 -6.57 -12.03
C SER A 367 0.17 -7.70 -11.07
N PHE A 368 1.16 -8.42 -10.53
CA PHE A 368 0.94 -9.62 -9.69
C PHE A 368 1.39 -9.47 -8.23
N GLY A 369 1.09 -8.33 -7.58
CA GLY A 369 1.53 -8.06 -6.21
C GLY A 369 0.75 -8.71 -5.07
N GLU A 370 1.21 -8.49 -3.83
CA GLU A 370 0.54 -8.96 -2.61
C GLU A 370 -0.16 -7.86 -1.81
N ALA A 371 0.14 -6.58 -2.09
CA ALA A 371 -0.39 -5.42 -1.41
C ALA A 371 -1.06 -4.44 -2.39
N ASN A 372 -1.69 -3.40 -1.86
CA ASN A 372 -2.51 -2.47 -2.64
C ASN A 372 -1.70 -1.59 -3.59
N GLU A 373 -2.31 -1.26 -4.73
CA GLU A 373 -1.79 -0.40 -5.78
C GLU A 373 -2.82 0.69 -6.14
N TRP A 374 -2.40 1.87 -6.60
CA TRP A 374 -3.30 3.01 -6.81
C TRP A 374 -2.92 3.89 -8.00
N ASP A 375 -3.88 4.71 -8.41
CA ASP A 375 -3.68 5.93 -9.19
C ASP A 375 -2.90 5.72 -10.52
N PRO A 376 -3.25 4.73 -11.37
CA PRO A 376 -2.62 4.58 -12.68
C PRO A 376 -2.86 5.82 -13.57
N VAL A 377 -1.81 6.27 -14.24
CA VAL A 377 -1.84 7.36 -15.22
C VAL A 377 -0.92 7.04 -16.40
N VAL A 378 -1.32 7.39 -17.62
CA VAL A 378 -0.49 7.18 -18.81
C VAL A 378 0.53 8.31 -18.95
N MET A 379 1.79 7.93 -19.10
CA MET A 379 2.95 8.78 -19.32
C MET A 379 3.08 9.21 -20.80
N PRO A 380 3.82 10.29 -21.10
CA PRO A 380 4.02 10.75 -22.49
C PRO A 380 4.66 9.73 -23.44
N ASP A 381 5.39 8.76 -22.90
CA ASP A 381 6.02 7.64 -23.63
C ASP A 381 5.09 6.44 -23.84
N GLY A 382 3.85 6.51 -23.35
CA GLY A 382 2.86 5.43 -23.46
C GLY A 382 2.93 4.37 -22.36
N LEU A 383 3.87 4.46 -21.41
CA LEU A 383 3.89 3.62 -20.22
C LEU A 383 2.78 4.04 -19.24
N ILE A 384 2.36 3.12 -18.38
CA ILE A 384 1.50 3.42 -17.23
C ILE A 384 2.40 3.66 -16.02
N LEU A 385 2.26 4.81 -15.37
CA LEU A 385 2.81 5.11 -14.05
C LEU A 385 1.73 4.84 -13.00
N TRP A 386 2.05 4.11 -11.92
CA TRP A 386 1.12 3.89 -10.80
C TRP A 386 1.86 3.82 -9.46
N THR A 387 1.12 3.94 -8.36
CA THR A 387 1.66 3.78 -7.01
C THR A 387 1.52 2.33 -6.55
N ARG A 388 2.59 1.75 -6.01
CA ARG A 388 2.59 0.39 -5.44
C ARG A 388 3.07 0.41 -3.99
N TRP A 389 2.38 -0.36 -3.15
CA TRP A 389 2.84 -0.66 -1.79
C TRP A 389 3.75 -1.89 -1.77
N ASP A 390 4.98 -1.76 -1.28
CA ASP A 390 6.01 -2.78 -1.40
C ASP A 390 6.81 -2.99 -0.11
N TYR A 391 6.24 -3.75 0.84
CA TYR A 391 6.84 -4.00 2.16
C TYR A 391 7.30 -5.46 2.35
N ILE A 392 7.90 -6.05 1.32
CA ILE A 392 8.49 -7.40 1.41
C ILE A 392 9.79 -7.33 2.20
N ASN A 393 9.74 -7.71 3.48
CA ASN A 393 10.87 -7.61 4.41
C ASN A 393 11.46 -6.19 4.47
N ARG A 394 10.59 -5.18 4.44
CA ARG A 394 10.87 -3.74 4.58
C ARG A 394 9.83 -3.09 5.52
N PRO A 395 10.09 -1.88 6.05
CA PRO A 395 9.11 -1.14 6.84
C PRO A 395 7.77 -0.97 6.10
N VAL A 396 6.67 -1.16 6.81
CA VAL A 396 5.31 -1.20 6.24
C VAL A 396 4.73 0.15 5.84
N ILE A 397 5.08 1.22 6.57
CA ILE A 397 4.48 2.56 6.39
C ILE A 397 5.06 3.33 5.20
N PRO A 398 6.39 3.41 5.00
CA PRO A 398 7.04 4.37 4.10
C PRO A 398 7.48 3.75 2.76
N THR A 399 6.84 2.66 2.34
CA THR A 399 7.20 1.86 1.14
C THR A 399 6.11 1.93 0.07
N LEU A 400 5.62 3.14 -0.20
CA LEU A 400 4.57 3.41 -1.19
C LEU A 400 5.11 4.34 -2.27
N GLY A 401 5.77 3.73 -3.26
CA GLY A 401 6.47 4.42 -4.35
C GLY A 401 5.75 4.32 -5.70
N LEU A 402 6.31 4.99 -6.70
CA LEU A 402 5.88 5.02 -8.09
C LEU A 402 6.63 3.96 -8.92
N TRP A 403 5.90 3.32 -9.82
CA TRP A 403 6.37 2.26 -10.72
C TRP A 403 5.84 2.49 -12.14
N THR A 404 6.51 1.91 -13.13
CA THR A 404 6.16 1.98 -14.56
C THR A 404 6.02 0.58 -15.17
N ILE A 405 5.15 0.43 -16.18
CA ILE A 405 4.76 -0.82 -16.83
C ILE A 405 4.18 -0.48 -18.19
N ARG A 406 4.32 -1.40 -19.13
CA ARG A 406 3.68 -1.27 -20.44
C ARG A 406 2.17 -1.56 -20.33
N PRO A 407 1.34 -1.01 -21.24
CA PRO A 407 -0.09 -1.32 -21.28
C PRO A 407 -0.42 -2.80 -21.47
N ASP A 408 0.54 -3.63 -21.90
CA ASP A 408 0.38 -5.08 -22.00
C ASP A 408 0.74 -5.85 -20.71
N GLY A 409 1.26 -5.15 -19.70
CA GLY A 409 1.68 -5.71 -18.41
C GLY A 409 3.15 -6.12 -18.32
N THR A 410 3.94 -5.89 -19.37
CA THR A 410 5.37 -6.21 -19.39
C THR A 410 6.23 -5.04 -18.93
N ALA A 411 7.51 -5.30 -18.65
CA ALA A 411 8.53 -4.32 -18.27
C ALA A 411 8.15 -3.51 -17.02
N ALA A 412 7.58 -4.17 -16.01
CA ALA A 412 7.32 -3.55 -14.72
C ALA A 412 8.64 -3.14 -14.04
N ALA A 413 8.81 -1.85 -13.73
CA ALA A 413 10.04 -1.29 -13.18
C ALA A 413 9.77 -0.20 -12.15
N HIS A 414 10.66 -0.06 -11.18
CA HIS A 414 10.63 1.04 -10.22
C HIS A 414 10.85 2.38 -10.92
N TYR A 415 10.15 3.42 -10.47
CA TYR A 415 10.28 4.78 -10.98
C TYR A 415 10.81 5.74 -9.91
N PHE A 416 10.16 5.79 -8.73
CA PHE A 416 10.53 6.70 -7.65
C PHE A 416 9.98 6.21 -6.30
N GLY A 417 10.65 6.46 -5.18
CA GLY A 417 10.09 6.33 -3.83
C GLY A 417 10.52 5.10 -3.02
N ASN A 418 11.32 4.18 -3.58
CA ASN A 418 11.68 2.93 -2.87
C ASN A 418 12.78 3.16 -1.83
N TYR A 419 13.57 4.23 -2.00
CA TYR A 419 14.62 4.66 -1.09
C TYR A 419 14.33 6.04 -0.49
N THR A 420 13.06 6.48 -0.51
CA THR A 420 12.62 7.78 -0.03
C THR A 420 11.78 7.62 1.25
N PRO A 421 12.37 7.69 2.45
CA PRO A 421 11.65 7.45 3.70
C PRO A 421 10.64 8.56 4.08
N ASN A 422 10.80 9.75 3.49
CA ASN A 422 9.95 10.91 3.70
C ASN A 422 9.71 11.58 2.33
N PRO A 423 8.47 11.85 1.88
CA PRO A 423 7.18 11.57 2.53
C PRO A 423 6.91 10.08 2.73
N CYS A 424 6.09 9.72 3.72
CA CYS A 424 5.75 8.32 3.94
C CYS A 424 4.93 7.70 2.79
N ARG A 425 4.19 8.51 2.04
CA ARG A 425 3.41 8.06 0.89
C ARG A 425 3.29 9.12 -0.19
N ILE A 426 3.33 8.66 -1.44
CA ILE A 426 3.10 9.43 -2.65
C ILE A 426 1.87 8.87 -3.38
N CYS A 427 0.92 9.72 -3.73
CA CYS A 427 -0.30 9.33 -4.44
C CYS A 427 -0.73 10.38 -5.48
N GLN A 428 -1.71 10.01 -6.30
CA GLN A 428 -2.29 10.85 -7.36
C GLN A 428 -1.22 11.47 -8.29
N PRO A 429 -0.24 10.69 -8.78
CA PRO A 429 0.79 11.20 -9.67
C PRO A 429 0.19 11.64 -11.01
N ARG A 430 0.75 12.69 -11.62
CA ARG A 430 0.46 13.08 -13.00
C ARG A 430 1.72 13.57 -13.71
N PRO A 431 1.94 13.19 -14.99
CA PRO A 431 3.02 13.76 -15.79
C PRO A 431 2.79 15.25 -16.03
N VAL A 432 3.86 16.04 -15.88
CA VAL A 432 3.85 17.47 -16.17
C VAL A 432 4.05 17.70 -17.67
N PRO A 433 3.12 18.36 -18.38
CA PRO A 433 3.22 18.56 -19.83
C PRO A 433 4.55 19.21 -20.24
N GLY A 434 5.18 18.67 -21.30
CA GLY A 434 6.42 19.19 -21.86
C GLY A 434 7.68 18.93 -21.01
N SER A 435 7.65 17.97 -20.09
CA SER A 435 8.80 17.59 -19.26
C SER A 435 8.74 16.13 -18.80
N GLN A 436 9.81 15.63 -18.19
CA GLN A 436 9.88 14.32 -17.52
C GLN A 436 9.42 14.35 -16.05
N LYS A 437 8.95 15.51 -15.57
CA LYS A 437 8.60 15.71 -14.15
C LYS A 437 7.24 15.14 -13.83
N ILE A 438 7.07 14.68 -12.59
CA ILE A 438 5.80 14.20 -12.06
C ILE A 438 5.33 15.14 -10.96
N VAL A 439 4.09 15.61 -11.03
CA VAL A 439 3.43 16.21 -9.86
C VAL A 439 2.69 15.13 -9.10
N ALA A 440 2.74 15.14 -7.77
CA ALA A 440 2.03 14.19 -6.93
C ALA A 440 1.57 14.84 -5.62
N THR A 441 0.71 14.13 -4.90
CA THR A 441 0.28 14.49 -3.54
C THR A 441 0.98 13.59 -2.53
N THR A 442 1.49 14.17 -1.46
CA THR A 442 1.93 13.39 -0.29
C THR A 442 0.75 13.11 0.62
N ALA A 443 0.75 11.95 1.26
CA ALA A 443 -0.31 11.55 2.19
C ALA A 443 0.30 10.75 3.35
N GLY A 444 -0.51 10.50 4.39
CA GLY A 444 -0.17 9.57 5.46
C GLY A 444 -0.61 8.14 5.13
N HIS A 445 -0.10 7.15 5.88
CA HIS A 445 -0.55 5.76 5.81
C HIS A 445 -1.90 5.53 6.52
N HIS A 446 -2.34 6.47 7.35
CA HIS A 446 -3.57 6.49 8.14
C HIS A 446 -4.38 7.77 7.88
N THR A 447 -4.33 8.26 6.64
CA THR A 447 -5.02 9.49 6.24
C THR A 447 -5.76 9.33 4.91
N ILE A 448 -6.58 10.33 4.54
CA ILE A 448 -7.10 10.43 3.17
C ILE A 448 -5.97 10.81 2.19
N HIS A 449 -6.24 10.77 0.89
CA HIS A 449 -5.28 11.13 -0.16
C HIS A 449 -5.11 12.65 -0.24
N ALA A 450 -4.56 13.24 0.82
CA ALA A 450 -4.35 14.67 0.93
C ALA A 450 -3.14 14.99 1.79
N GLY A 451 -2.43 16.06 1.43
CA GLY A 451 -1.22 16.53 2.08
C GLY A 451 -0.55 17.60 1.24
N SER A 452 0.77 17.52 1.08
CA SER A 452 1.54 18.50 0.31
C SER A 452 1.60 18.12 -1.17
N LEU A 453 1.51 19.10 -2.07
CA LEU A 453 1.83 18.90 -3.48
C LEU A 453 3.35 18.95 -3.67
N ILE A 454 3.87 17.97 -4.38
CA ILE A 454 5.29 17.85 -4.70
C ILE A 454 5.49 17.70 -6.20
N LEU A 455 6.63 18.18 -6.67
CA LEU A 455 7.18 17.93 -7.99
C LEU A 455 8.38 17.00 -7.85
N ILE A 456 8.39 15.90 -8.58
CA ILE A 456 9.46 14.90 -8.61
C ILE A 456 10.24 15.06 -9.91
N ASP A 457 11.56 15.15 -9.80
CA ASP A 457 12.49 15.34 -10.90
C ASP A 457 13.63 14.33 -10.84
N ARG A 458 13.56 13.29 -11.69
CA ARG A 458 14.54 12.20 -11.73
C ARG A 458 15.83 12.55 -12.44
N GLU A 459 15.90 13.71 -13.10
CA GLU A 459 17.16 14.24 -13.64
C GLU A 459 18.08 14.75 -12.52
N ILE A 460 17.51 15.07 -11.34
CA ILE A 460 18.26 15.48 -10.16
C ILE A 460 18.72 14.26 -9.35
N ALA A 461 17.78 13.36 -9.04
CA ALA A 461 18.07 12.10 -8.34
C ALA A 461 16.99 11.05 -8.63
N GLU A 462 17.36 9.77 -8.73
CA GLU A 462 16.41 8.68 -8.99
C GLU A 462 15.41 8.48 -7.85
N ASP A 463 15.85 8.70 -6.62
CA ASP A 463 15.13 8.54 -5.37
C ASP A 463 15.66 9.61 -4.38
N GLY A 464 15.02 9.77 -3.24
CA GLY A 464 15.43 10.71 -2.18
C GLY A 464 14.65 12.03 -2.18
N LEU A 465 14.87 12.83 -1.14
CA LEU A 465 14.26 14.16 -0.99
C LEU A 465 14.84 15.15 -1.99
N GLU A 466 16.05 14.90 -2.48
CA GLU A 466 16.78 15.71 -3.46
C GLU A 466 16.01 15.82 -4.78
N ALA A 467 15.31 14.77 -5.17
CA ALA A 467 14.44 14.76 -6.35
C ALA A 467 13.12 15.52 -6.15
N ILE A 468 12.79 15.93 -4.91
CA ILE A 468 11.49 16.48 -4.53
C ILE A 468 11.57 17.99 -4.34
N THR A 469 10.77 18.72 -5.12
CA THR A 469 10.43 20.12 -4.84
C THR A 469 9.03 20.21 -4.23
N ARG A 470 8.91 20.82 -3.04
CA ARG A 470 7.61 21.02 -2.38
C ARG A 470 6.91 22.25 -2.96
N LEU A 471 5.83 22.05 -3.72
CA LEU A 471 5.03 23.11 -4.35
C LEU A 471 4.14 23.85 -3.34
N THR A 472 3.76 23.16 -2.26
CA THR A 472 2.95 23.71 -1.18
C THR A 472 3.67 23.56 0.17
N PRO A 473 4.71 24.37 0.45
CA PRO A 473 5.49 24.28 1.68
C PRO A 473 4.68 24.50 2.96
N GLU A 474 3.53 25.17 2.86
CA GLU A 474 2.59 25.34 3.97
C GLU A 474 1.92 24.03 4.42
N ALA A 475 1.90 23.00 3.57
CA ALA A 475 1.45 21.66 3.92
C ALA A 475 2.66 20.78 4.27
N THR A 476 2.62 20.15 5.44
CA THR A 476 3.65 19.21 5.90
C THR A 476 3.41 17.84 5.27
N PHE A 477 4.42 16.98 5.27
CA PHE A 477 4.24 15.58 4.86
C PHE A 477 3.51 14.81 5.96
N PRO A 478 2.26 14.35 5.74
CA PRO A 478 1.49 13.74 6.83
C PRO A 478 2.16 12.47 7.38
N GLU A 479 2.04 12.24 8.69
CA GLU A 479 2.67 11.16 9.49
C GLU A 479 4.19 11.13 9.58
N SER A 480 4.90 11.58 8.56
CA SER A 480 6.36 11.72 8.60
C SER A 480 6.81 13.08 9.15
N GLU A 481 5.95 14.09 9.12
CA GLU A 481 6.12 15.40 9.74
C GLU A 481 4.93 15.75 10.66
N ARG A 482 5.12 16.70 11.59
CA ARG A 482 4.08 17.11 12.56
C ARG A 482 2.83 17.70 11.86
N HIS A 483 1.71 17.74 12.59
CA HIS A 483 0.38 18.24 12.17
C HIS A 483 0.42 19.31 11.08
N SER A 484 -0.29 19.08 9.97
CA SER A 484 -0.34 20.05 8.89
C SER A 484 -1.44 21.08 9.13
N PRO A 485 -1.20 22.39 8.94
CA PRO A 485 -2.24 23.40 9.10
C PRO A 485 -3.25 23.40 7.95
N VAL A 486 -2.93 22.78 6.81
CA VAL A 486 -3.76 22.73 5.61
C VAL A 486 -3.54 21.42 4.86
N SER A 487 -4.32 21.15 3.81
CA SER A 487 -4.09 19.97 2.94
C SER A 487 -4.53 20.19 1.51
N PHE A 488 -3.81 19.58 0.57
CA PHE A 488 -4.07 19.60 -0.87
C PHE A 488 -4.33 18.18 -1.40
N SER A 489 -5.06 18.06 -2.50
CA SER A 489 -5.37 16.78 -3.14
C SER A 489 -5.64 16.95 -4.63
N THR A 490 -5.56 15.86 -5.39
CA THR A 490 -5.90 15.77 -6.82
C THR A 490 -5.25 16.87 -7.68
N PRO A 491 -3.91 16.97 -7.72
CA PRO A 491 -3.22 17.94 -8.56
C PRO A 491 -3.46 17.62 -10.03
N TYR A 492 -3.58 18.67 -10.84
CA TYR A 492 -3.60 18.60 -12.30
C TYR A 492 -2.59 19.61 -12.87
N PRO A 493 -1.50 19.17 -13.50
CA PRO A 493 -0.50 20.06 -14.04
C PRO A 493 -0.98 20.71 -15.35
N LEU A 494 -0.87 22.03 -15.43
CA LEU A 494 -1.07 22.80 -16.66
C LEU A 494 0.27 23.15 -17.32
N SER A 495 1.30 23.31 -16.49
CA SER A 495 2.72 23.46 -16.85
C SER A 495 3.58 23.08 -15.64
N LYS A 496 4.91 23.22 -15.74
CA LYS A 496 5.82 23.05 -14.59
C LYS A 496 5.63 24.09 -13.47
N ASP A 497 4.93 25.19 -13.75
CA ASP A 497 4.76 26.33 -12.83
C ASP A 497 3.30 26.57 -12.40
N LEU A 498 2.33 25.90 -13.05
CA LEU A 498 0.89 26.12 -12.83
C LEU A 498 0.14 24.78 -12.70
N PHE A 499 -0.65 24.66 -11.63
CA PHE A 499 -1.37 23.44 -11.28
C PHE A 499 -2.78 23.78 -10.78
N LEU A 500 -3.79 22.98 -11.16
CA LEU A 500 -5.07 22.99 -10.45
C LEU A 500 -5.01 21.97 -9.32
N ALA A 501 -5.64 22.25 -8.18
CA ALA A 501 -5.72 21.30 -7.08
C ALA A 501 -6.96 21.53 -6.21
N ALA A 502 -7.38 20.48 -5.52
CA ALA A 502 -8.31 20.60 -4.40
C ALA A 502 -7.54 21.05 -3.15
N PHE A 503 -8.11 21.99 -2.39
CA PHE A 503 -7.46 22.57 -1.21
C PHE A 503 -8.43 22.75 -0.05
N CYS A 504 -8.00 22.31 1.13
CA CYS A 504 -8.67 22.48 2.41
C CYS A 504 -7.82 23.36 3.33
N GLY A 505 -8.40 24.46 3.82
CA GLY A 505 -7.75 25.40 4.73
C GLY A 505 -7.80 25.01 6.20
N ASP A 506 -8.41 23.88 6.53
CA ASP A 506 -8.54 23.41 7.91
C ASP A 506 -7.30 22.57 8.32
N PRO A 507 -6.94 22.57 9.61
CA PRO A 507 -5.89 21.70 10.13
C PRO A 507 -6.14 20.24 9.78
N TYR A 508 -5.09 19.57 9.30
CA TYR A 508 -5.10 18.18 8.91
C TYR A 508 -4.45 17.32 10.01
N PRO A 509 -5.25 16.60 10.80
CA PRO A 509 -4.79 15.93 12.02
C PRO A 509 -4.00 14.63 11.78
N ALA A 510 -3.68 14.28 10.54
CA ALA A 510 -2.90 13.09 10.15
C ALA A 510 -3.28 11.81 10.94
N SER A 511 -4.58 11.53 11.06
CA SER A 511 -5.11 10.44 11.89
C SER A 511 -6.39 9.84 11.31
N MET A 512 -6.58 8.53 11.52
CA MET A 512 -7.79 7.81 11.08
C MET A 512 -9.08 8.33 11.71
N ALA A 513 -8.99 8.91 12.91
CA ALA A 513 -10.15 9.27 13.74
C ALA A 513 -10.81 10.59 13.34
N HIS A 514 -10.16 11.39 12.49
CA HIS A 514 -10.63 12.72 12.14
C HIS A 514 -10.89 12.83 10.65
N LEU A 515 -12.14 13.22 10.32
CA LEU A 515 -12.57 13.44 8.96
C LEU A 515 -12.56 14.94 8.66
N PRO A 516 -12.06 15.36 7.48
CA PRO A 516 -12.27 16.73 7.03
C PRO A 516 -13.78 17.04 6.90
N ARG A 517 -14.13 18.32 6.98
CA ARG A 517 -15.52 18.77 6.79
C ARG A 517 -16.07 18.33 5.44
N ARG A 518 -17.40 18.14 5.38
CA ARG A 518 -18.12 17.74 4.16
C ARG A 518 -17.82 18.64 2.97
N ASN A 519 -17.68 19.95 3.20
CA ASN A 519 -17.41 21.04 2.25
C ASN A 519 -15.97 21.60 2.36
N GLY A 520 -15.04 20.86 2.97
CA GLY A 520 -13.69 21.35 3.28
C GLY A 520 -12.85 21.71 2.05
N TYR A 521 -12.98 20.97 0.94
CA TYR A 521 -12.15 21.16 -0.25
C TYR A 521 -12.82 22.01 -1.33
N GLY A 522 -12.14 23.05 -1.79
CA GLY A 522 -12.45 23.81 -3.00
C GLY A 522 -11.38 23.66 -4.07
N ILE A 523 -11.66 24.07 -5.30
CA ILE A 523 -10.71 24.06 -6.43
C ILE A 523 -9.93 25.37 -6.47
N TYR A 524 -8.61 25.26 -6.51
CA TYR A 524 -7.68 26.37 -6.58
C TYR A 524 -6.70 26.18 -7.73
N LEU A 525 -6.26 27.30 -8.31
CA LEU A 525 -5.07 27.38 -9.13
C LEU A 525 -3.88 27.69 -8.21
N VAL A 526 -2.88 26.82 -8.27
CA VAL A 526 -1.67 26.78 -7.46
C VAL A 526 -0.49 27.06 -8.37
N ASP A 527 0.38 28.00 -7.97
CA ASP A 527 1.57 28.36 -8.70
C ASP A 527 2.85 28.23 -7.86
N THR A 528 3.99 28.12 -8.54
CA THR A 528 5.34 28.02 -7.92
C THR A 528 5.81 29.32 -7.26
N LEU A 529 5.09 30.44 -7.47
CA LEU A 529 5.37 31.72 -6.82
C LEU A 529 4.76 31.81 -5.40
N GLY A 530 4.04 30.77 -4.97
CA GLY A 530 3.35 30.69 -3.68
C GLY A 530 1.89 31.17 -3.72
N GLY A 531 1.33 31.43 -4.90
CA GLY A 531 -0.05 31.87 -5.06
C GLY A 531 -1.07 30.74 -4.98
N ARG A 532 -2.22 31.06 -4.39
CA ARG A 532 -3.43 30.22 -4.32
C ARG A 532 -4.61 31.07 -4.79
N GLU A 533 -5.09 30.80 -5.99
CA GLU A 533 -6.23 31.52 -6.58
C GLU A 533 -7.47 30.63 -6.52
N LEU A 534 -8.50 31.07 -5.78
CA LEU A 534 -9.75 30.34 -5.67
C LEU A 534 -10.46 30.33 -7.04
N ILE A 535 -10.78 29.13 -7.53
CA ILE A 535 -11.53 28.94 -8.78
C ILE A 535 -13.00 28.66 -8.47
N TYR A 536 -13.25 27.67 -7.61
CA TYR A 536 -14.61 27.26 -7.28
C TYR A 536 -14.66 26.58 -5.92
N ARG A 537 -15.63 26.96 -5.09
CA ARG A 537 -15.97 26.26 -3.86
C ARG A 537 -17.46 26.15 -3.76
N ASP A 538 -17.92 24.93 -3.47
CA ASP A 538 -19.31 24.72 -3.12
C ASP A 538 -19.47 24.79 -1.58
N PRO A 539 -20.42 25.58 -1.08
CA PRO A 539 -20.58 25.77 0.36
C PRO A 539 -21.20 24.55 1.08
N GLU A 540 -21.73 23.57 0.35
CA GLU A 540 -22.41 22.39 0.90
C GLU A 540 -21.58 21.11 0.76
N ILE A 541 -20.64 21.05 -0.20
CA ILE A 541 -19.89 19.84 -0.50
C ILE A 541 -18.48 20.08 -1.07
N SER A 542 -17.57 19.15 -0.80
CA SER A 542 -16.19 19.24 -1.28
C SER A 542 -16.10 18.99 -2.79
N CYS A 543 -15.15 19.67 -3.43
CA CYS A 543 -14.83 19.56 -4.85
C CYS A 543 -13.41 19.00 -5.03
N PHE A 544 -13.27 18.02 -5.92
CA PHE A 544 -12.01 17.30 -6.19
C PHE A 544 -11.78 17.11 -7.70
N ALA A 545 -10.59 16.64 -8.06
CA ALA A 545 -10.22 16.22 -9.42
C ALA A 545 -10.52 17.27 -10.52
N PRO A 546 -9.95 18.48 -10.41
CA PRO A 546 -10.12 19.50 -11.44
C PRO A 546 -9.38 19.08 -12.73
N ILE A 547 -10.10 18.94 -13.84
CA ILE A 547 -9.56 18.52 -15.15
C ILE A 547 -10.03 19.50 -16.23
N PRO A 548 -9.12 20.16 -16.97
CA PRO A 548 -9.48 20.94 -18.15
C PRO A 548 -10.20 20.10 -19.21
N VAL A 549 -11.39 20.53 -19.66
CA VAL A 549 -12.14 19.85 -20.72
C VAL A 549 -11.66 20.37 -22.07
N ARG A 550 -10.61 19.74 -22.59
CA ARG A 550 -10.03 20.02 -23.92
C ARG A 550 -9.32 18.77 -24.46
N PRO A 551 -9.07 18.70 -25.77
CA PRO A 551 -8.17 17.70 -26.32
C PRO A 551 -6.78 17.75 -25.65
N ARG A 552 -6.17 16.59 -25.49
CA ARG A 552 -4.80 16.42 -24.98
C ARG A 552 -4.00 15.51 -25.91
N PRO A 553 -2.66 15.64 -25.97
CA PRO A 553 -1.84 14.74 -26.76
C PRO A 553 -2.12 13.27 -26.39
N ARG A 554 -2.34 12.43 -27.40
CA ARG A 554 -2.41 10.98 -27.26
C ARG A 554 -0.98 10.44 -27.29
N PRO A 555 -0.48 9.80 -26.22
CA PRO A 555 0.82 9.14 -26.22
C PRO A 555 0.89 8.05 -27.30
N PRO A 556 2.09 7.54 -27.64
CA PRO A 556 2.22 6.40 -28.52
C PRO A 556 1.47 5.17 -27.97
N ALA A 557 0.76 4.46 -28.84
CA ALA A 557 0.23 3.14 -28.51
C ALA A 557 1.36 2.11 -28.64
N LEU A 558 1.76 1.52 -27.51
CA LEU A 558 2.81 0.50 -27.49
C LEU A 558 2.21 -0.84 -27.91
N ALA A 559 2.76 -1.45 -28.98
CA ALA A 559 2.34 -2.77 -29.42
C ALA A 559 2.58 -3.82 -28.33
N SER A 560 1.61 -4.72 -28.11
CA SER A 560 1.77 -5.82 -27.16
C SER A 560 2.94 -6.71 -27.59
N VAL A 561 3.79 -7.08 -26.63
CA VAL A 561 4.81 -8.13 -26.82
C VAL A 561 4.41 -9.45 -26.15
N VAL A 562 3.28 -9.46 -25.45
CA VAL A 562 2.65 -10.67 -24.91
C VAL A 562 1.93 -11.38 -26.06
N ALA A 563 2.20 -12.67 -26.23
CA ALA A 563 1.52 -13.47 -27.24
C ALA A 563 0.02 -13.66 -26.89
N ASP A 564 -0.86 -13.63 -27.89
CA ASP A 564 -2.32 -13.78 -27.72
C ASP A 564 -2.76 -15.16 -27.16
N LYS A 565 -1.81 -16.09 -26.97
CA LYS A 565 -2.09 -17.40 -26.38
C LYS A 565 -1.58 -17.43 -24.95
N GLU A 566 -2.53 -17.49 -24.01
CA GLU A 566 -2.33 -17.89 -22.59
C GLU A 566 -1.62 -19.26 -22.42
N ALA A 567 -1.32 -19.96 -23.52
CA ALA A 567 -0.64 -21.25 -23.54
C ALA A 567 0.80 -21.23 -22.97
N GLN A 568 1.46 -20.06 -22.90
CA GLN A 568 2.80 -19.96 -22.31
C GLN A 568 2.74 -19.63 -20.82
N ALA A 569 2.96 -20.63 -19.97
CA ALA A 569 3.00 -20.47 -18.51
C ALA A 569 4.32 -19.88 -17.97
N VAL A 570 5.24 -19.46 -18.86
CA VAL A 570 6.60 -19.02 -18.52
C VAL A 570 7.01 -17.78 -19.33
N GLY A 571 8.02 -17.08 -18.84
CA GLY A 571 8.82 -16.11 -19.58
C GLY A 571 10.31 -16.26 -19.24
N VAL A 572 11.15 -15.33 -19.69
CA VAL A 572 12.61 -15.39 -19.52
C VAL A 572 13.12 -14.15 -18.80
N PHE A 573 13.95 -14.36 -17.78
CA PHE A 573 14.77 -13.29 -17.21
C PHE A 573 16.19 -13.34 -17.76
N TYR A 574 16.79 -12.16 -17.92
CA TYR A 574 18.20 -11.96 -18.21
C TYR A 574 18.81 -10.98 -17.21
N LEU A 575 19.88 -11.38 -16.55
CA LEU A 575 20.74 -10.53 -15.73
C LEU A 575 22.07 -10.40 -16.45
N GLN A 576 22.47 -9.17 -16.78
CA GLN A 576 23.72 -8.91 -17.49
C GLN A 576 24.94 -9.11 -16.59
N ASP A 577 24.96 -8.51 -15.39
CA ASP A 577 26.07 -8.68 -14.44
C ASP A 577 25.61 -8.45 -12.99
N VAL A 578 25.55 -9.52 -12.20
CA VAL A 578 25.14 -9.47 -10.78
C VAL A 578 26.00 -8.53 -9.91
N TYR A 579 27.22 -8.21 -10.34
CA TYR A 579 28.14 -7.35 -9.60
C TYR A 579 27.96 -5.85 -9.91
N GLN A 580 27.15 -5.50 -10.91
CA GLN A 580 26.67 -4.14 -11.10
C GLN A 580 25.58 -3.86 -10.06
N SER A 581 25.95 -3.26 -8.93
CA SER A 581 25.02 -3.05 -7.82
C SER A 581 25.29 -1.72 -7.14
N THR A 582 24.25 -1.11 -6.55
CA THR A 582 24.41 0.04 -5.65
C THR A 582 25.14 -0.33 -4.35
N GLU A 583 25.22 -1.62 -4.02
CA GLU A 583 25.94 -2.13 -2.86
C GLU A 583 27.22 -2.88 -3.30
N GLY A 584 28.28 -2.81 -2.51
CA GLY A 584 29.54 -3.50 -2.84
C GLY A 584 29.43 -5.02 -2.70
N ILE A 585 29.46 -5.74 -3.83
CA ILE A 585 29.55 -7.21 -3.88
C ILE A 585 30.87 -7.62 -4.54
N ALA A 586 31.71 -8.39 -3.85
CA ALA A 586 32.98 -8.82 -4.39
C ALA A 586 32.79 -9.79 -5.58
N ARG A 587 33.44 -9.52 -6.72
CA ARG A 587 33.36 -10.34 -7.93
C ARG A 587 33.76 -11.80 -7.65
N GLY A 588 33.08 -12.74 -8.29
CA GLY A 588 33.28 -14.18 -8.14
C GLY A 588 32.61 -14.79 -6.91
N THR A 589 32.07 -14.00 -5.98
CA THR A 589 31.41 -14.54 -4.77
C THR A 589 30.03 -15.10 -5.02
N ILE A 590 29.31 -14.63 -6.05
CA ILE A 590 27.98 -15.12 -6.40
C ILE A 590 28.11 -16.28 -7.37
N LYS A 591 27.55 -17.43 -7.01
CA LYS A 591 27.59 -18.67 -7.81
C LYS A 591 26.24 -19.03 -8.41
N ARG A 592 25.15 -18.64 -7.75
CA ARG A 592 23.79 -19.00 -8.14
C ARG A 592 22.81 -17.89 -7.81
N LEU A 593 21.68 -17.85 -8.51
CA LEU A 593 20.48 -17.12 -8.10
C LEU A 593 19.45 -18.10 -7.55
N ARG A 594 18.79 -17.74 -6.44
CA ARG A 594 17.54 -18.40 -6.00
C ARG A 594 16.35 -17.60 -6.48
N VAL A 595 15.37 -18.29 -7.05
CA VAL A 595 14.08 -17.71 -7.42
C VAL A 595 13.02 -18.20 -6.45
N ASN A 596 12.36 -17.25 -5.78
CA ASN A 596 11.32 -17.49 -4.80
C ASN A 596 9.99 -16.96 -5.31
N GLU A 597 8.93 -17.74 -5.23
CA GLU A 597 7.56 -17.29 -5.41
C GLU A 597 7.06 -16.69 -4.08
N LEU A 598 6.45 -15.50 -4.16
CA LEU A 598 5.65 -14.97 -3.07
C LEU A 598 4.23 -15.51 -3.18
N ILE A 599 3.67 -15.96 -2.06
CA ILE A 599 2.30 -16.47 -2.00
C ILE A 599 1.46 -15.40 -1.29
N PRO A 600 0.59 -14.67 -1.99
CA PRO A 600 -0.26 -13.65 -1.38
C PRO A 600 -1.25 -14.24 -0.38
N GLN A 601 -1.62 -13.45 0.63
CA GLN A 601 -2.62 -13.85 1.61
C GLN A 601 -4.01 -13.90 0.94
N PRO A 602 -4.71 -15.06 0.93
CA PRO A 602 -5.94 -15.22 0.14
C PRO A 602 -7.20 -14.67 0.82
N THR A 603 -7.12 -14.36 2.12
CA THR A 603 -8.25 -13.90 2.93
C THR A 603 -7.79 -12.87 3.95
N GLN A 604 -8.70 -12.20 4.64
CA GLN A 604 -8.33 -11.15 5.59
C GLN A 604 -7.76 -11.68 6.90
N ARG A 605 -8.14 -12.89 7.33
CA ARG A 605 -7.81 -13.44 8.65
C ARG A 605 -7.19 -14.82 8.58
N VAL A 606 -5.93 -14.91 8.96
CA VAL A 606 -5.12 -16.13 8.88
C VAL A 606 -4.41 -16.40 10.21
N PRO A 607 -4.07 -17.66 10.53
CA PRO A 607 -3.18 -17.94 11.65
C PRO A 607 -1.76 -17.44 11.32
N TYR A 608 -1.00 -17.03 12.33
CA TYR A 608 0.40 -16.67 12.14
C TYR A 608 1.19 -17.86 11.59
N SER A 609 1.99 -17.60 10.56
CA SER A 609 2.79 -18.59 9.86
C SER A 609 4.25 -18.63 10.32
N SER A 610 4.73 -17.61 11.04
CA SER A 610 6.11 -17.54 11.53
C SER A 610 6.21 -16.62 12.76
N ARG A 611 7.42 -16.56 13.34
CA ARG A 611 7.74 -15.60 14.42
C ARG A 611 7.70 -14.15 13.93
N VAL A 612 7.94 -13.96 12.64
CA VAL A 612 7.81 -12.66 11.97
C VAL A 612 6.33 -12.33 11.83
N ARG A 613 5.93 -11.21 12.44
CA ARG A 613 4.54 -10.75 12.34
C ARG A 613 4.25 -10.35 10.89
N PHE A 614 3.12 -10.83 10.38
CA PHE A 614 2.63 -10.52 9.04
C PHE A 614 3.56 -10.96 7.90
N GLU A 615 4.41 -11.97 8.06
CA GLU A 615 5.30 -12.46 6.99
C GLU A 615 4.52 -12.89 5.72
N VAL A 616 5.12 -12.65 4.56
CA VAL A 616 4.61 -13.17 3.29
C VAL A 616 5.13 -14.59 3.12
N LEU A 617 4.27 -15.54 2.76
CA LEU A 617 4.73 -16.90 2.52
C LEU A 617 5.54 -16.96 1.24
N LYS A 618 6.60 -17.75 1.27
CA LYS A 618 7.51 -17.91 0.14
C LYS A 618 7.74 -19.38 -0.16
N ARG A 619 7.90 -19.71 -1.44
CA ARG A 619 8.33 -21.03 -1.93
C ARG A 619 9.57 -20.86 -2.80
N VAL A 620 10.57 -21.72 -2.60
CA VAL A 620 11.69 -21.80 -3.56
C VAL A 620 11.19 -22.47 -4.83
N VAL A 621 11.18 -21.73 -5.94
CA VAL A 621 10.87 -22.28 -7.27
C VAL A 621 12.04 -23.15 -7.71
N GLY A 622 13.25 -22.59 -7.63
CA GLY A 622 14.50 -23.27 -7.89
C GLY A 622 15.70 -22.33 -7.86
N THR A 623 16.84 -22.85 -8.30
CA THR A 623 18.10 -22.09 -8.43
C THR A 623 18.67 -22.19 -9.84
N VAL A 624 19.46 -21.22 -10.25
CA VAL A 624 20.19 -21.22 -11.53
C VAL A 624 21.64 -20.78 -11.30
N GLY A 625 22.56 -21.31 -12.10
CA GLY A 625 23.95 -20.89 -12.09
C GLY A 625 24.12 -19.45 -12.57
N VAL A 626 25.14 -18.78 -12.04
CA VAL A 626 25.64 -17.49 -12.54
C VAL A 626 26.97 -17.75 -13.22
N ASP A 627 27.12 -17.26 -14.44
CA ASP A 627 28.34 -17.40 -15.23
C ASP A 627 29.51 -16.63 -14.59
N GLU A 628 30.75 -16.96 -14.94
CA GLU A 628 31.95 -16.33 -14.37
C GLU A 628 31.98 -14.80 -14.59
N ASN A 629 31.38 -14.34 -15.70
CA ASN A 629 31.23 -12.92 -16.02
C ASN A 629 30.17 -12.20 -15.15
N GLY A 630 29.37 -12.94 -14.37
CA GLY A 630 28.30 -12.42 -13.51
C GLY A 630 26.89 -12.48 -14.12
N SER A 631 26.75 -12.98 -15.35
CA SER A 631 25.46 -13.03 -16.06
C SER A 631 24.62 -14.28 -15.74
N ALA A 632 23.32 -14.21 -15.98
CA ALA A 632 22.42 -15.35 -15.93
C ALA A 632 21.19 -15.15 -16.83
N ALA A 633 20.76 -16.19 -17.55
CA ALA A 633 19.50 -16.19 -18.29
C ALA A 633 18.68 -17.45 -17.95
N PHE A 634 17.40 -17.30 -17.60
CA PHE A 634 16.59 -18.43 -17.16
C PHE A 634 15.08 -18.28 -17.40
N GLU A 635 14.42 -19.42 -17.59
CA GLU A 635 12.96 -19.52 -17.61
C GLU A 635 12.37 -19.40 -16.20
N ALA A 636 11.29 -18.64 -16.07
CA ALA A 636 10.56 -18.45 -14.81
C ALA A 636 9.04 -18.43 -15.05
N PRO A 637 8.22 -18.80 -14.05
CA PRO A 637 6.77 -18.81 -14.21
C PRO A 637 6.21 -17.40 -14.45
N ALA A 638 5.31 -17.28 -15.42
CA ALA A 638 4.56 -16.05 -15.71
C ALA A 638 3.34 -15.93 -14.78
N GLY A 639 2.87 -14.70 -14.55
CA GLY A 639 1.70 -14.43 -13.70
C GLY A 639 1.94 -14.64 -12.20
N VAL A 640 3.20 -14.70 -11.78
CA VAL A 640 3.61 -15.00 -10.40
C VAL A 640 4.55 -13.90 -9.87
N PRO A 641 4.36 -13.39 -8.64
CA PRO A 641 5.34 -12.52 -8.00
C PRO A 641 6.59 -13.30 -7.58
N LEU A 642 7.74 -12.87 -8.09
CA LEU A 642 9.03 -13.52 -7.91
C LEU A 642 10.02 -12.61 -7.18
N GLN A 643 10.75 -13.20 -6.25
CA GLN A 643 11.86 -12.60 -5.51
C GLN A 643 13.16 -13.33 -5.86
N PHE A 644 14.25 -12.57 -6.01
CA PHE A 644 15.58 -13.10 -6.27
C PHE A 644 16.51 -12.98 -5.07
N GLN A 645 17.40 -13.96 -4.92
CA GLN A 645 18.51 -13.91 -3.96
C GLN A 645 19.80 -14.30 -4.67
N ALA A 646 20.84 -13.48 -4.54
CA ALA A 646 22.18 -13.80 -5.01
C ALA A 646 22.88 -14.69 -3.98
N LEU A 647 23.31 -15.88 -4.38
CA LEU A 647 23.83 -16.92 -3.48
C LEU A 647 25.33 -17.10 -3.61
N ASP A 648 26.01 -17.33 -2.49
CA ASP A 648 27.42 -17.74 -2.47
C ASP A 648 27.62 -19.23 -2.80
N GLU A 649 28.88 -19.69 -2.73
CA GLU A 649 29.28 -21.09 -2.92
C GLU A 649 28.55 -22.07 -1.98
N ASN A 650 28.14 -21.61 -0.80
CA ASN A 650 27.45 -22.41 0.20
C ASN A 650 25.93 -22.40 0.00
N GLY A 651 25.43 -21.68 -1.00
CA GLY A 651 24.00 -21.53 -1.27
C GLY A 651 23.30 -20.57 -0.31
N MET A 652 24.04 -19.72 0.40
CA MET A 652 23.50 -18.71 1.32
C MET A 652 23.29 -17.38 0.61
N ALA A 653 22.16 -16.71 0.87
CA ALA A 653 21.85 -15.42 0.28
C ALA A 653 22.82 -14.32 0.73
N VAL A 654 23.70 -13.87 -0.17
CA VAL A 654 24.56 -12.71 0.02
C VAL A 654 23.74 -11.43 -0.07
N MET A 655 22.81 -11.33 -1.02
CA MET A 655 21.90 -10.20 -1.15
C MET A 655 20.51 -10.70 -1.53
N THR A 656 19.48 -10.06 -0.98
CA THR A 656 18.09 -10.41 -1.25
C THR A 656 17.38 -9.23 -1.89
N MET A 657 16.71 -9.45 -3.02
CA MET A 657 15.80 -8.47 -3.58
C MET A 657 14.59 -8.34 -2.64
N ARG A 658 14.58 -7.36 -1.74
CA ARG A 658 13.49 -7.16 -0.77
C ARG A 658 12.27 -6.47 -1.37
N THR A 659 11.87 -6.95 -2.54
CA THR A 659 10.73 -6.53 -3.36
C THR A 659 10.33 -7.77 -4.18
N PHE A 660 9.49 -7.59 -5.18
CA PHE A 660 9.16 -8.61 -6.17
C PHE A 660 9.11 -8.00 -7.57
N THR A 661 9.32 -8.88 -8.56
CA THR A 661 9.06 -8.67 -9.98
C THR A 661 8.08 -9.74 -10.50
N HIS A 662 7.66 -9.67 -11.74
CA HIS A 662 6.82 -10.68 -12.39
C HIS A 662 7.07 -10.67 -13.90
N LEU A 663 6.54 -11.68 -14.60
CA LEU A 663 6.51 -11.77 -16.04
C LEU A 663 5.07 -11.95 -16.54
N GLN A 664 4.75 -11.38 -17.69
CA GLN A 664 3.63 -11.82 -18.52
C GLN A 664 4.01 -13.08 -19.31
N PRO A 665 3.03 -13.85 -19.79
CA PRO A 665 3.26 -14.98 -20.71
C PRO A 665 4.17 -14.61 -21.88
N GLY A 666 5.28 -15.34 -22.05
CA GLY A 666 6.24 -15.15 -23.15
C GLY A 666 7.12 -13.91 -23.03
N GLU A 667 7.01 -13.12 -21.96
CA GLU A 667 7.85 -11.94 -21.74
C GLU A 667 9.33 -12.30 -21.62
N GLN A 668 10.18 -11.45 -22.19
CA GLN A 668 11.62 -11.45 -21.96
C GLN A 668 11.98 -10.17 -21.22
N ALA A 669 12.40 -10.29 -19.96
CA ALA A 669 12.75 -9.16 -19.11
C ALA A 669 14.23 -9.18 -18.75
N GLY A 670 14.88 -8.00 -18.80
CA GLY A 670 16.30 -7.86 -18.54
C GLY A 670 16.59 -6.89 -17.40
N CYS A 671 17.68 -7.10 -16.66
CA CYS A 671 18.31 -6.09 -15.80
C CYS A 671 19.82 -6.08 -16.03
N VAL A 672 20.41 -4.89 -15.93
CA VAL A 672 21.86 -4.73 -16.09
C VAL A 672 22.57 -5.29 -14.85
N GLY A 673 21.96 -5.07 -13.67
CA GLY A 673 22.59 -5.36 -12.41
C GLY A 673 21.63 -5.72 -11.28
N CYS A 674 22.18 -5.89 -10.08
CA CYS A 674 21.42 -6.11 -8.85
C CYS A 674 21.18 -4.76 -8.15
N HIS A 675 20.00 -4.16 -8.34
CA HIS A 675 19.67 -2.82 -7.84
C HIS A 675 20.51 -1.69 -8.47
N GLU A 676 20.88 -1.83 -9.74
CA GLU A 676 21.52 -0.77 -10.52
C GLU A 676 20.62 0.48 -10.66
N PRO A 677 21.20 1.70 -10.80
CA PRO A 677 20.42 2.91 -11.06
C PRO A 677 19.62 2.80 -12.35
N ARG A 678 18.29 2.97 -12.29
CA ARG A 678 17.39 2.84 -13.45
C ARG A 678 17.37 4.06 -14.37
N THR A 679 18.18 5.06 -14.06
CA THR A 679 18.45 6.22 -14.92
C THR A 679 19.64 6.00 -15.86
N SER A 680 20.41 4.92 -15.67
CA SER A 680 21.71 4.73 -16.34
C SER A 680 21.68 3.93 -17.65
N THR A 681 20.62 3.15 -17.97
CA THR A 681 20.51 2.32 -19.19
C THR A 681 19.03 1.92 -19.49
N PRO A 682 18.61 1.71 -20.75
CA PRO A 682 17.24 1.28 -21.09
C PRO A 682 16.84 -0.06 -20.46
N ALA A 683 15.60 -0.14 -19.98
CA ALA A 683 15.08 -1.25 -19.17
C ALA A 683 14.81 -2.57 -19.93
N ILE A 684 14.86 -2.59 -21.27
CA ILE A 684 14.51 -3.76 -22.07
C ILE A 684 15.76 -4.34 -22.71
N GLN A 685 16.33 -5.35 -22.07
CA GLN A 685 17.34 -6.21 -22.69
C GLN A 685 16.74 -7.60 -22.89
N LYS A 686 16.47 -7.94 -24.16
CA LYS A 686 16.36 -9.35 -24.53
C LYS A 686 17.74 -9.99 -24.30
N PRO A 687 17.81 -11.28 -23.91
CA PRO A 687 19.08 -11.98 -23.92
C PRO A 687 19.75 -11.82 -25.30
N PRO A 688 21.04 -11.44 -25.37
CA PRO A 688 21.78 -11.41 -26.61
C PRO A 688 21.73 -12.77 -27.33
N THR A 689 21.78 -12.76 -28.66
CA THR A 689 21.83 -13.99 -29.46
C THR A 689 22.99 -14.87 -29.02
N GLY A 690 22.73 -16.16 -28.78
CA GLY A 690 23.73 -17.11 -28.31
C GLY A 690 23.82 -17.26 -26.79
N VAL A 691 23.16 -16.40 -25.99
CA VAL A 691 23.03 -16.61 -24.55
C VAL A 691 22.13 -17.81 -24.28
N ARG A 692 22.64 -18.77 -23.51
CA ARG A 692 21.91 -19.99 -23.14
C ARG A 692 20.89 -19.68 -22.05
N VAL A 693 19.60 -19.89 -22.36
CA VAL A 693 18.53 -19.84 -21.36
C VAL A 693 18.49 -21.14 -20.58
N LEU A 694 18.62 -21.05 -19.25
CA LEU A 694 18.67 -22.19 -18.33
C LEU A 694 17.30 -22.48 -17.71
N LYS A 695 17.09 -23.73 -17.29
CA LYS A 695 15.95 -24.12 -16.46
C LYS A 695 16.33 -24.06 -14.98
N LEU A 696 15.38 -23.66 -14.15
CA LEU A 696 15.56 -23.65 -12.70
C LEU A 696 15.74 -25.08 -12.16
N GLN A 697 16.81 -25.29 -11.43
CA GLN A 697 17.06 -26.53 -10.69
C GLN A 697 16.16 -26.57 -9.44
N PRO A 698 15.38 -27.64 -9.23
CA PRO A 698 14.52 -27.75 -8.06
C PRO A 698 15.31 -27.64 -6.73
N PRO A 699 14.71 -27.09 -5.66
CA PRO A 699 15.31 -27.06 -4.33
C PRO A 699 15.46 -28.47 -3.74
N ALA A 700 16.36 -28.60 -2.78
CA ALA A 700 16.59 -29.84 -2.06
C ALA A 700 15.41 -30.21 -1.14
N GLY A 701 15.20 -31.52 -0.94
CA GLY A 701 14.20 -32.05 -0.02
C GLY A 701 12.81 -32.26 -0.65
N PRO A 702 11.79 -32.52 0.21
CA PRO A 702 10.46 -32.90 -0.27
C PRO A 702 9.73 -31.74 -0.96
N ARG A 703 8.96 -32.07 -2.00
CA ARG A 703 8.08 -31.13 -2.73
C ARG A 703 6.64 -31.29 -2.24
N TYR A 704 5.99 -30.17 -1.97
CA TYR A 704 4.61 -30.11 -1.49
C TYR A 704 3.97 -28.77 -1.88
N PRO A 705 2.63 -28.68 -1.94
CA PRO A 705 1.94 -27.43 -2.28
C PRO A 705 2.11 -26.37 -1.17
N GLY A 706 1.98 -25.10 -1.56
CA GLY A 706 2.16 -23.95 -0.66
C GLY A 706 3.61 -23.45 -0.54
N GLY A 707 3.86 -22.63 0.47
CA GLY A 707 5.17 -22.10 0.84
C GLY A 707 5.99 -23.09 1.68
N LEU A 708 7.21 -22.72 2.05
CA LEU A 708 8.09 -23.56 2.86
C LEU A 708 7.51 -23.80 4.26
N SER A 709 7.45 -25.07 4.67
CA SER A 709 7.09 -25.52 6.02
C SER A 709 8.33 -26.04 6.75
N PHE A 710 8.59 -25.52 7.95
CA PHE A 710 9.67 -25.99 8.81
C PHE A 710 9.50 -27.47 9.18
N VAL A 711 8.27 -27.90 9.47
CA VAL A 711 8.00 -29.30 9.88
C VAL A 711 8.20 -30.26 8.71
N LYS A 712 7.88 -29.85 7.47
CA LYS A 712 8.06 -30.70 6.29
C LYS A 712 9.51 -30.67 5.77
N THR A 713 10.19 -29.54 5.87
CA THR A 713 11.53 -29.34 5.28
C THR A 713 12.66 -29.40 6.28
N VAL A 714 12.59 -28.78 7.46
CA VAL A 714 13.73 -28.69 8.38
C VAL A 714 13.68 -29.79 9.45
N GLN A 715 12.51 -30.06 10.03
CA GLN A 715 12.38 -31.03 11.12
C GLN A 715 12.95 -32.41 10.78
N PRO A 716 12.77 -33.00 9.58
CA PRO A 716 13.38 -34.30 9.25
C PRO A 716 14.91 -34.29 9.25
N VAL A 717 15.53 -33.12 8.99
CA VAL A 717 16.98 -32.96 9.10
C VAL A 717 17.39 -32.98 10.58
N LEU A 718 16.65 -32.26 11.44
CA LEU A 718 16.90 -32.26 12.87
C LEU A 718 16.67 -33.65 13.48
N ASP A 719 15.62 -34.35 13.07
CA ASP A 719 15.27 -35.69 13.53
C ASP A 719 16.35 -36.72 13.16
N ARG A 720 17.02 -36.54 12.02
CA ARG A 720 18.10 -37.42 11.56
C ARG A 720 19.42 -37.15 12.27
N TYR A 721 19.76 -35.88 12.49
CA TYR A 721 21.14 -35.50 12.84
C TYR A 721 21.29 -34.85 14.22
N CYS A 722 20.21 -34.46 14.89
CA CYS A 722 20.29 -33.56 16.05
C CYS A 722 19.50 -34.01 17.26
N ILE A 723 18.34 -34.66 17.11
CA ILE A 723 17.45 -34.94 18.26
C ILE A 723 18.03 -35.92 19.27
N ASP A 724 18.99 -36.77 18.87
CA ASP A 724 19.65 -37.69 19.80
C ASP A 724 20.34 -36.93 20.95
N CYS A 725 20.96 -35.78 20.64
CA CYS A 725 21.57 -34.89 21.63
C CYS A 725 20.60 -33.80 22.10
N HIS A 726 19.86 -33.18 21.18
CA HIS A 726 18.97 -32.05 21.48
C HIS A 726 17.50 -32.47 21.47
N GLY A 727 17.09 -33.36 22.37
CA GLY A 727 15.68 -33.77 22.47
C GLY A 727 15.45 -35.08 23.21
N LEU A 728 16.16 -36.15 22.82
CA LEU A 728 16.09 -37.46 23.46
C LEU A 728 17.02 -37.58 24.67
N ARG A 729 18.04 -36.73 24.73
CA ARG A 729 18.97 -36.58 25.86
C ARG A 729 18.95 -35.14 26.34
N GLU A 730 19.37 -34.94 27.58
CA GLU A 730 19.66 -33.60 28.08
C GLU A 730 21.01 -33.11 27.55
N THR A 731 21.06 -31.87 27.08
CA THR A 731 22.29 -31.23 26.58
C THR A 731 22.50 -29.85 27.18
N ALA A 732 23.77 -29.47 27.28
CA ALA A 732 24.16 -28.12 27.67
C ALA A 732 23.51 -27.08 26.73
N GLY A 733 23.04 -25.97 27.29
CA GLY A 733 22.38 -24.89 26.54
C GLY A 733 20.85 -25.00 26.40
N LYS A 734 20.23 -26.07 26.91
CA LYS A 734 18.75 -26.23 26.97
C LYS A 734 18.05 -26.08 25.61
N VAL A 735 18.70 -26.48 24.52
CA VAL A 735 18.11 -26.53 23.17
C VAL A 735 17.38 -27.86 23.00
N ASN A 736 16.08 -27.79 22.72
CA ASN A 736 15.25 -28.96 22.46
C ASN A 736 14.71 -28.88 21.03
N LEU A 737 15.07 -29.85 20.19
CA LEU A 737 14.77 -29.92 18.76
C LEU A 737 13.69 -30.94 18.43
N LEU A 738 12.92 -31.42 19.41
CA LEU A 738 11.72 -32.21 19.12
C LEU A 738 10.67 -31.38 18.37
N GLY A 739 10.08 -31.97 17.33
CA GLY A 739 9.04 -31.34 16.51
C GLY A 739 7.66 -31.20 17.17
N THR A 740 7.58 -31.32 18.49
CA THR A 740 6.32 -31.31 19.25
C THR A 740 5.58 -29.98 19.10
N ILE A 741 4.30 -30.03 18.70
CA ILE A 741 3.38 -28.89 18.67
C ILE A 741 2.21 -29.19 19.61
N ASP A 742 1.94 -28.31 20.57
CA ASP A 742 0.76 -28.41 21.43
C ASP A 742 -0.50 -27.91 20.70
N ALA A 743 -1.01 -28.75 19.80
CA ALA A 743 -2.18 -28.48 18.97
C ALA A 743 -3.52 -28.70 19.70
N ALA A 744 -3.58 -28.49 21.01
CA ALA A 744 -4.84 -28.45 21.75
C ALA A 744 -5.81 -27.41 21.12
N GLU A 745 -7.12 -27.69 21.18
CA GLU A 745 -8.12 -26.84 20.54
C GLU A 745 -8.06 -25.39 21.03
N ALA A 746 -7.77 -25.15 22.32
CA ALA A 746 -7.60 -23.81 22.87
C ALA A 746 -6.40 -23.05 22.25
N ASN A 747 -5.30 -23.75 21.95
CA ASN A 747 -4.10 -23.15 21.37
C ASN A 747 -4.28 -22.81 19.90
N ILE A 748 -4.86 -23.74 19.12
CA ILE A 748 -5.23 -23.47 17.73
C ILE A 748 -6.22 -22.27 17.69
N ALA A 749 -7.08 -22.09 18.70
CA ALA A 749 -8.05 -20.98 18.73
C ALA A 749 -7.37 -19.63 18.78
N ARG A 750 -6.20 -19.58 19.43
CA ARG A 750 -5.38 -18.39 19.63
C ARG A 750 -4.34 -18.18 18.52
N ALA A 751 -4.24 -19.06 17.52
CA ALA A 751 -3.20 -19.02 16.48
C ALA A 751 -3.20 -17.75 15.60
N TYR A 752 -4.29 -16.95 15.60
CA TYR A 752 -4.32 -15.63 14.94
C TYR A 752 -3.75 -14.49 15.82
N ARG A 753 -3.54 -14.73 17.11
CA ARG A 753 -2.95 -13.76 18.07
C ARG A 753 -1.51 -14.09 18.41
N GLN A 754 -1.16 -15.37 18.40
CA GLN A 754 0.17 -15.86 18.72
C GLN A 754 0.54 -17.01 17.78
N LEU A 755 1.82 -17.11 17.43
CA LEU A 755 2.31 -18.28 16.71
C LEU A 755 2.20 -19.52 17.60
N LEU A 756 1.58 -20.58 17.08
CA LEU A 756 1.66 -21.90 17.68
C LEU A 756 2.95 -22.56 17.19
N ALA A 757 4.04 -22.47 17.95
CA ALA A 757 5.35 -22.97 17.53
C ALA A 757 5.56 -24.44 17.92
N SER A 758 6.38 -25.17 17.14
CA SER A 758 6.97 -26.42 17.64
C SER A 758 8.08 -26.11 18.64
N THR A 759 8.40 -27.07 19.53
CA THR A 759 9.52 -26.93 20.48
C THR A 759 10.83 -26.61 19.77
N ALA A 760 11.15 -27.35 18.70
CA ALA A 760 12.34 -27.11 17.87
C ALA A 760 12.40 -25.68 17.30
N TYR A 761 11.30 -25.24 16.67
CA TYR A 761 11.24 -23.91 16.07
C TYR A 761 11.39 -22.82 17.14
N ALA A 762 10.71 -22.97 18.27
CA ALA A 762 10.79 -22.04 19.39
C ALA A 762 12.21 -21.96 19.96
N SER A 763 12.89 -23.11 20.13
CA SER A 763 14.27 -23.15 20.62
C SER A 763 15.25 -22.46 19.67
N LEU A 764 15.14 -22.67 18.36
CA LEU A 764 16.03 -22.05 17.38
C LEU A 764 15.79 -20.54 17.21
N THR A 765 14.56 -20.07 17.38
CA THR A 765 14.18 -18.67 17.09
C THR A 765 14.06 -17.78 18.33
N ARG A 766 14.37 -18.31 19.52
CA ARG A 766 14.09 -17.66 20.82
C ARG A 766 14.71 -16.27 20.99
N ASP A 767 16.01 -16.14 20.75
CA ASP A 767 16.83 -14.98 21.15
C ASP A 767 17.35 -14.13 19.96
N GLY A 768 17.09 -14.57 18.72
CA GLY A 768 17.58 -13.91 17.51
C GLY A 768 19.07 -14.12 17.22
N ARG A 769 19.78 -14.92 18.02
CA ARG A 769 21.23 -15.21 17.87
C ARG A 769 21.49 -16.31 16.86
N LEU A 770 20.76 -17.42 16.97
CA LEU A 770 20.89 -18.55 16.04
C LEU A 770 20.26 -18.20 14.68
N VAL A 771 19.05 -17.65 14.73
CA VAL A 771 18.25 -17.29 13.55
C VAL A 771 18.00 -15.79 13.56
N LYS A 772 18.46 -15.09 12.51
CA LYS A 772 18.24 -13.66 12.32
C LYS A 772 17.10 -13.44 11.33
N ILE A 773 16.03 -12.80 11.77
CA ILE A 773 14.84 -12.50 10.98
C ILE A 773 14.68 -11.01 10.71
N ALA A 774 14.15 -10.66 9.54
CA ALA A 774 13.64 -9.33 9.24
C ALA A 774 12.27 -9.18 9.93
N GLN A 775 12.28 -8.68 11.16
CA GLN A 775 11.10 -8.60 12.02
C GLN A 775 10.31 -7.32 11.75
N TYR A 776 8.98 -7.44 11.68
CA TYR A 776 8.03 -6.31 11.62
C TYR A 776 8.38 -5.15 12.57
N GLN A 777 8.48 -3.94 12.01
CA GLN A 777 8.90 -2.67 12.64
C GLN A 777 10.37 -2.61 13.06
N ARG A 778 11.18 -3.56 12.64
CA ARG A 778 12.63 -3.64 12.91
C ARG A 778 13.42 -4.02 11.66
N GLU A 779 12.78 -4.01 10.49
CA GLU A 779 13.43 -4.17 9.20
C GLU A 779 14.31 -2.95 8.91
N THR A 780 15.48 -3.16 8.31
CA THR A 780 16.19 -2.06 7.66
C THR A 780 15.42 -1.63 6.42
N TRP A 781 15.73 -0.44 5.92
CA TRP A 781 15.03 0.16 4.78
C TRP A 781 15.36 -0.48 3.44
N TYR A 782 16.64 -0.72 3.20
CA TYR A 782 17.16 -1.34 1.98
C TYR A 782 18.04 -2.56 2.30
N SER A 783 18.14 -3.46 1.31
CA SER A 783 18.96 -4.66 1.44
C SER A 783 20.42 -4.26 1.44
N ARG A 784 21.21 -4.85 2.35
CA ARG A 784 22.67 -4.78 2.30
C ARG A 784 23.25 -6.19 2.18
N PRO A 785 24.47 -6.36 1.65
CA PRO A 785 25.12 -7.66 1.62
C PRO A 785 25.21 -8.26 3.02
N LYS A 786 24.73 -9.51 3.17
CA LYS A 786 24.82 -10.34 4.38
C LYS A 786 24.11 -9.75 5.62
N ASP A 787 23.08 -8.91 5.44
CA ASP A 787 22.40 -8.20 6.54
C ASP A 787 21.50 -9.09 7.43
N TYR A 788 20.62 -9.89 6.82
CA TYR A 788 19.65 -10.76 7.47
C TYR A 788 19.88 -12.24 7.12
N PHE A 789 18.98 -13.09 7.61
CA PHE A 789 18.82 -14.48 7.18
C PHE A 789 20.02 -15.39 7.51
N ALA A 790 20.42 -16.29 6.60
CA ALA A 790 21.43 -17.29 6.89
C ALA A 790 22.78 -16.68 7.29
N HIS A 791 23.19 -15.58 6.65
CA HIS A 791 24.42 -14.85 7.01
C HIS A 791 24.28 -14.04 8.30
N GLY A 792 23.09 -13.47 8.55
CA GLY A 792 22.84 -12.63 9.72
C GLY A 792 22.77 -13.39 11.05
N GLY A 793 22.51 -14.70 11.02
CA GLY A 793 22.45 -15.58 12.20
C GLY A 793 23.72 -16.42 12.40
N THR A 794 23.88 -17.00 13.60
CA THR A 794 25.03 -17.88 13.90
C THR A 794 24.81 -19.35 13.50
N LEU A 795 23.56 -19.77 13.24
CA LEU A 795 23.23 -21.17 12.96
C LEU A 795 23.87 -21.69 11.68
N ALA A 796 23.75 -20.97 10.55
CA ALA A 796 24.31 -21.44 9.28
C ALA A 796 25.84 -21.60 9.36
N ARG A 797 26.52 -20.64 9.99
CA ARG A 797 27.98 -20.69 10.22
C ARG A 797 28.38 -21.87 11.09
N LEU A 798 27.63 -22.17 12.15
CA LEU A 798 27.85 -23.35 12.98
C LEU A 798 27.73 -24.63 12.14
N LEU A 799 26.65 -24.76 11.36
CA LEU A 799 26.39 -25.95 10.55
C LEU A 799 27.39 -26.16 9.41
N LEU A 800 27.98 -25.09 8.88
CA LEU A 800 29.06 -25.18 7.88
C LEU A 800 30.35 -25.74 8.50
N LYS A 801 30.69 -25.29 9.72
CA LYS A 801 31.87 -25.78 10.46
C LYS A 801 31.71 -27.21 10.98
N GLY A 802 30.48 -27.70 11.09
CA GLY A 802 30.14 -28.93 11.79
C GLY A 802 29.91 -28.70 13.28
N HIS A 803 29.23 -29.65 13.92
CA HIS A 803 28.88 -29.58 15.34
C HIS A 803 28.92 -30.98 15.98
N GLU A 804 29.71 -31.16 17.04
CA GLU A 804 29.82 -32.42 17.80
C GLU A 804 29.93 -33.67 16.91
N LYS A 805 30.92 -33.66 16.00
CA LYS A 805 31.22 -34.72 15.01
C LYS A 805 30.18 -34.89 13.90
N ILE A 806 29.12 -34.10 13.88
CA ILE A 806 28.14 -34.09 12.80
C ILE A 806 28.56 -33.08 11.72
N GLN A 807 28.79 -33.58 10.51
CA GLN A 807 28.90 -32.79 9.29
C GLN A 807 27.66 -33.04 8.43
N LEU A 808 26.88 -32.00 8.16
CA LEU A 808 25.66 -32.15 7.35
C LEU A 808 26.01 -32.35 5.87
N PRO A 809 25.39 -33.34 5.19
CA PRO A 809 25.52 -33.44 3.74
C PRO A 809 24.88 -32.22 3.05
N PRO A 810 25.31 -31.87 1.82
CA PRO A 810 24.87 -30.65 1.13
C PRO A 810 23.35 -30.45 1.10
N ASP A 811 22.58 -31.48 0.75
CA ASP A 811 21.11 -31.40 0.67
C ASP A 811 20.45 -31.10 2.02
N ALA A 812 20.93 -31.75 3.09
CA ALA A 812 20.40 -31.54 4.44
C ALA A 812 20.72 -30.11 4.93
N ARG A 813 21.93 -29.62 4.63
CA ARG A 813 22.34 -28.26 4.94
C ARG A 813 21.52 -27.23 4.15
N GLN A 814 21.29 -27.46 2.86
CA GLN A 814 20.54 -26.55 1.99
C GLN A 814 19.09 -26.40 2.45
N ARG A 815 18.44 -27.48 2.92
CA ARG A 815 17.07 -27.42 3.50
C ARG A 815 16.98 -26.43 4.67
N ILE A 816 18.01 -26.34 5.52
CA ILE A 816 18.07 -25.38 6.62
C ILE A 816 18.39 -23.97 6.12
N ILE A 817 19.34 -23.82 5.19
CA ILE A 817 19.72 -22.52 4.61
C ILE A 817 18.53 -21.88 3.89
N ASP A 818 17.80 -22.63 3.07
CA ASP A 818 16.60 -22.15 2.37
C ASP A 818 15.55 -21.64 3.37
N TRP A 819 15.34 -22.37 4.47
CA TRP A 819 14.43 -21.92 5.53
C TRP A 819 14.88 -20.60 6.16
N LEU A 820 16.17 -20.44 6.48
CA LEU A 820 16.72 -19.20 7.04
C LEU A 820 16.56 -18.02 6.06
N ASP A 821 16.90 -18.25 4.79
CA ASP A 821 16.84 -17.26 3.69
C ASP A 821 15.43 -16.85 3.29
N LEU A 822 14.41 -17.66 3.58
CA LEU A 822 13.01 -17.29 3.41
C LEU A 822 12.40 -16.58 4.64
N ASN A 823 13.24 -16.07 5.55
CA ASN A 823 12.85 -15.43 6.81
C ASN A 823 12.22 -16.39 7.84
N ALA A 824 12.69 -17.64 7.84
CA ALA A 824 12.36 -18.68 8.80
C ALA A 824 10.85 -18.92 9.03
N PRO A 825 10.04 -19.21 7.99
CA PRO A 825 8.63 -19.56 8.18
C PRO A 825 8.48 -20.88 8.95
N LEU A 826 7.45 -20.98 9.79
CA LEU A 826 7.07 -22.26 10.41
C LEU A 826 6.09 -23.01 9.52
N TYR A 827 5.04 -22.32 9.07
CA TYR A 827 3.95 -22.88 8.28
C TYR A 827 4.01 -22.40 6.83
N GLY A 828 3.90 -23.34 5.89
CA GLY A 828 3.86 -23.08 4.46
C GLY A 828 2.48 -22.73 3.90
N THR A 829 1.50 -22.45 4.74
CA THR A 829 0.11 -22.18 4.29
C THR A 829 -0.56 -21.15 5.18
N TYR A 830 -1.48 -20.38 4.62
CA TYR A 830 -2.39 -19.49 5.35
C TYR A 830 -3.64 -20.22 5.90
N SER A 831 -3.79 -21.51 5.62
CA SER A 831 -4.97 -22.28 6.01
C SER A 831 -5.11 -22.46 7.52
N TRP A 832 -6.34 -22.57 8.01
CA TRP A 832 -6.67 -22.99 9.37
C TRP A 832 -6.68 -24.52 9.55
N ASN A 833 -6.46 -25.27 8.47
CA ASN A 833 -6.51 -26.72 8.43
C ASN A 833 -5.12 -27.27 8.05
N LYS A 834 -4.16 -27.10 8.97
CA LYS A 834 -2.75 -27.41 8.72
C LYS A 834 -2.41 -28.85 9.06
N ASP A 835 -1.60 -29.49 8.22
CA ASP A 835 -1.08 -30.84 8.49
C ASP A 835 -0.29 -30.91 9.79
N GLU A 836 0.43 -29.83 10.12
CA GLU A 836 1.26 -29.69 11.33
C GLU A 836 0.44 -29.69 12.63
N TRP A 837 -0.88 -29.48 12.57
CA TRP A 837 -1.75 -29.44 13.75
C TRP A 837 -2.44 -30.78 14.03
N ARG A 838 -2.19 -31.81 13.21
CA ARG A 838 -2.69 -33.16 13.46
C ARG A 838 -2.04 -33.73 14.71
N ARG A 839 -2.87 -34.37 15.55
CA ARG A 839 -2.44 -35.00 16.80
C ARG A 839 -2.27 -36.52 16.60
N PRO A 840 -1.59 -37.21 17.52
CA PRO A 840 -1.56 -38.67 17.52
C PRO A 840 -2.99 -39.23 17.63
N ASP A 841 -3.30 -40.25 16.84
CA ASP A 841 -4.49 -41.07 17.02
C ASP A 841 -4.20 -42.11 18.12
N PRO A 842 -4.97 -42.18 19.23
CA PRO A 842 -4.65 -43.07 20.34
C PRO A 842 -4.58 -44.56 19.97
N ILE A 843 -5.46 -45.02 19.07
CA ILE A 843 -5.54 -46.42 18.65
C ILE A 843 -4.39 -46.73 17.69
N GLY A 844 -4.23 -45.88 16.67
CA GLY A 844 -3.16 -46.01 15.69
C GLY A 844 -1.76 -45.90 16.32
N GLU A 845 -1.56 -44.98 17.26
CA GLU A 845 -0.31 -44.84 18.01
C GLU A 845 0.00 -46.09 18.81
N LYS A 846 -0.99 -46.66 19.52
CA LYS A 846 -0.81 -47.91 20.27
C LYS A 846 -0.39 -49.06 19.35
N ALA A 847 -1.04 -49.21 18.20
CA ALA A 847 -0.72 -50.23 17.21
C ALA A 847 0.67 -50.04 16.58
N LEU A 848 1.03 -48.79 16.28
CA LEU A 848 2.35 -48.41 15.79
C LEU A 848 3.43 -48.75 16.82
N ARG A 849 3.29 -48.31 18.08
CA ARG A 849 4.25 -48.57 19.17
C ARG A 849 4.42 -50.06 19.45
N ALA A 850 3.35 -50.86 19.41
CA ALA A 850 3.44 -52.31 19.56
C ALA A 850 4.28 -52.95 18.43
N THR A 851 4.12 -52.46 17.20
CA THR A 851 4.90 -52.93 16.05
C THR A 851 6.36 -52.50 16.13
N ILE A 852 6.62 -51.25 16.52
CA ILE A 852 7.99 -50.75 16.78
C ILE A 852 8.66 -51.59 17.85
N ARG A 853 7.97 -51.87 18.97
CA ARG A 853 8.53 -52.66 20.07
C ARG A 853 8.95 -54.05 19.63
N ARG A 854 8.11 -54.73 18.84
CA ARG A 854 8.42 -56.08 18.33
C ARG A 854 9.57 -56.08 17.34
N ARG A 855 9.66 -55.07 16.47
CA ARG A 855 10.62 -55.06 15.35
C ARG A 855 11.97 -54.43 15.72
N PHE A 856 11.94 -53.36 16.52
CA PHE A 856 13.09 -52.49 16.79
C PHE A 856 13.42 -52.35 18.29
N GLY A 857 12.61 -52.93 19.18
CA GLY A 857 12.85 -52.94 20.62
C GLY A 857 12.07 -51.88 21.41
N ALA A 858 12.05 -52.05 22.74
CA ALA A 858 11.25 -51.25 23.65
C ALA A 858 11.74 -49.81 23.81
N GLU A 859 13.05 -49.56 23.71
CA GLU A 859 13.64 -48.22 23.82
C GLU A 859 13.11 -47.29 22.73
N LEU A 860 13.24 -47.67 21.45
CA LEU A 860 12.72 -46.89 20.34
C LEU A 860 11.19 -46.71 20.43
N ALA A 861 10.46 -47.76 20.83
CA ALA A 861 9.02 -47.69 21.01
C ALA A 861 8.56 -46.77 22.15
N GLY A 862 9.45 -46.49 23.11
CA GLY A 862 9.20 -45.60 24.25
C GLY A 862 9.50 -44.12 23.98
N GLN A 863 10.14 -43.79 22.86
CA GLN A 863 10.49 -42.40 22.53
C GLN A 863 9.25 -41.52 22.30
N PRO A 864 9.37 -40.19 22.49
CA PRO A 864 8.29 -39.25 22.23
C PRO A 864 7.70 -39.42 20.83
N PHE A 865 6.38 -39.30 20.67
CA PHE A 865 5.73 -39.48 19.36
C PHE A 865 6.32 -38.57 18.27
N ALA A 866 6.60 -37.31 18.60
CA ALA A 866 7.21 -36.34 17.70
C ALA A 866 8.66 -36.67 17.29
N ALA A 867 9.34 -37.58 17.99
CA ALA A 867 10.65 -38.11 17.59
C ALA A 867 10.53 -39.28 16.59
N LEU A 868 9.35 -39.89 16.48
CA LEU A 868 9.09 -41.07 15.64
C LEU A 868 8.36 -40.68 14.35
N VAL A 869 7.36 -39.80 14.46
CA VAL A 869 6.38 -39.51 13.41
C VAL A 869 6.40 -38.03 13.04
N ASN A 870 6.58 -37.75 11.75
CA ASN A 870 6.37 -36.43 11.19
C ASN A 870 4.90 -36.29 10.79
N VAL A 871 4.10 -35.63 11.64
CA VAL A 871 2.66 -35.49 11.40
C VAL A 871 2.34 -34.63 10.18
N ALA A 872 3.24 -33.76 9.71
CA ALA A 872 2.97 -32.88 8.59
C ALA A 872 3.25 -33.53 7.23
N LEU A 873 4.25 -34.40 7.19
CA LEU A 873 4.65 -35.16 6.02
C LEU A 873 5.04 -36.59 6.45
N PRO A 874 4.05 -37.50 6.57
CA PRO A 874 4.26 -38.82 7.18
C PRO A 874 5.37 -39.65 6.53
N SER A 875 5.61 -39.48 5.23
CA SER A 875 6.69 -40.14 4.49
C SER A 875 8.09 -39.76 4.96
N GLU A 876 8.26 -38.63 5.65
CA GLU A 876 9.53 -38.17 6.23
C GLU A 876 9.67 -38.55 7.72
N SER A 877 8.79 -39.42 8.25
CA SER A 877 8.86 -39.88 9.64
C SER A 877 10.15 -40.66 9.92
N ARG A 878 10.81 -40.39 11.06
CA ARG A 878 12.04 -41.10 11.49
C ARG A 878 11.84 -42.60 11.57
N ILE A 879 10.66 -43.08 11.98
CA ILE A 879 10.41 -44.53 12.05
C ILE A 879 10.28 -45.22 10.68
N LEU A 880 10.08 -44.46 9.60
CA LEU A 880 10.12 -44.96 8.23
C LEU A 880 11.50 -44.78 7.61
N LYS A 881 12.09 -43.59 7.78
CA LYS A 881 13.33 -43.23 7.11
C LYS A 881 14.56 -43.78 7.83
N GLY A 882 14.58 -43.76 9.16
CA GLY A 882 15.64 -44.30 10.01
C GLY A 882 16.05 -45.74 9.67
N PRO A 883 15.10 -46.69 9.61
CA PRO A 883 15.40 -48.10 9.31
C PRO A 883 15.49 -48.45 7.82
N LEU A 884 15.13 -47.53 6.92
CA LEU A 884 15.23 -47.76 5.47
C LEU A 884 16.68 -47.49 5.01
N ALA A 885 17.18 -48.35 4.11
CA ALA A 885 18.50 -48.22 3.51
C ALA A 885 18.69 -46.89 2.75
N ILE A 886 19.92 -46.37 2.71
CA ILE A 886 20.24 -45.08 2.09
C ILE A 886 19.94 -45.11 0.59
N GLU A 887 20.23 -46.23 -0.07
CA GLU A 887 20.00 -46.44 -1.52
C GLU A 887 18.51 -46.41 -1.87
N ALA A 888 17.64 -46.78 -0.93
CA ALA A 888 16.19 -46.68 -1.06
C ALA A 888 15.63 -45.32 -0.59
N GLY A 889 16.49 -44.33 -0.34
CA GLY A 889 16.12 -43.00 0.12
C GLY A 889 15.85 -42.90 1.62
N GLY A 890 16.27 -43.89 2.42
CA GLY A 890 16.23 -43.86 3.87
C GLY A 890 17.47 -43.23 4.51
N TRP A 891 17.66 -43.47 5.80
CA TRP A 891 18.75 -42.90 6.61
C TRP A 891 19.78 -43.94 7.05
N GLY A 892 19.43 -45.24 7.03
CA GLY A 892 20.32 -46.33 7.43
C GLY A 892 20.83 -46.24 8.87
N GLN A 893 20.04 -45.68 9.80
CA GLN A 893 20.43 -45.44 11.19
C GLN A 893 19.92 -46.51 12.15
N ILE A 894 18.92 -47.30 11.75
CA ILE A 894 18.31 -48.35 12.59
C ILE A 894 18.46 -49.68 11.85
N ASN A 895 19.51 -50.42 12.21
CA ASN A 895 19.95 -51.58 11.43
C ASN A 895 19.20 -52.89 11.76
N PRO A 896 18.97 -53.27 13.03
CA PRO A 896 18.18 -54.46 13.33
C PRO A 896 16.74 -54.29 12.83
N GLY A 897 16.30 -55.18 11.93
CA GLY A 897 14.94 -55.13 11.37
C GLY A 897 14.69 -54.03 10.33
N GLY A 898 15.73 -53.36 9.82
CA GLY A 898 15.62 -52.37 8.75
C GLY A 898 15.12 -52.95 7.42
N TRP A 899 14.82 -52.07 6.46
CA TRP A 899 14.34 -52.43 5.12
C TRP A 899 15.36 -52.03 4.05
N LYS A 900 15.53 -52.86 3.03
CA LYS A 900 16.42 -52.58 1.90
C LYS A 900 15.71 -51.79 0.81
N ARG A 901 14.39 -51.96 0.64
CA ARG A 901 13.59 -51.31 -0.41
C ARG A 901 12.25 -50.81 0.13
N ALA A 902 11.75 -49.72 -0.45
CA ALA A 902 10.49 -49.10 -0.06
C ALA A 902 9.22 -49.85 -0.57
N ASP A 903 9.40 -50.89 -1.39
CA ASP A 903 8.31 -51.72 -1.90
C ASP A 903 8.06 -52.98 -1.04
N GLU A 904 8.90 -53.24 -0.04
CA GLU A 904 8.75 -54.39 0.85
C GLU A 904 7.39 -54.40 1.57
N PRO A 905 6.69 -55.55 1.66
CA PRO A 905 5.35 -55.63 2.28
C PRO A 905 5.30 -55.08 3.71
N ASP A 906 6.33 -55.37 4.51
CA ASP A 906 6.45 -54.89 5.88
C ASP A 906 6.69 -53.38 5.96
N TYR A 907 7.43 -52.80 5.03
CA TYR A 907 7.61 -51.35 4.94
C TYR A 907 6.29 -50.67 4.61
N ARG A 908 5.56 -51.16 3.59
CA ARG A 908 4.22 -50.65 3.24
C ARG A 908 3.23 -50.77 4.40
N LYS A 909 3.31 -51.87 5.18
CA LYS A 909 2.54 -52.03 6.41
C LYS A 909 2.91 -50.98 7.45
N MET A 910 4.19 -50.69 7.65
CA MET A 910 4.64 -49.62 8.54
C MET A 910 4.15 -48.24 8.06
N CYS A 911 4.19 -47.94 6.77
CA CYS A 911 3.65 -46.68 6.23
C CYS A 911 2.16 -46.51 6.59
N ARG A 912 1.36 -47.57 6.45
CA ARG A 912 -0.06 -47.56 6.83
C ARG A 912 -0.24 -47.36 8.34
N LEU A 913 0.59 -47.99 9.17
CA LEU A 913 0.56 -47.80 10.63
C LEU A 913 0.91 -46.36 11.04
N VAL A 914 1.91 -45.77 10.39
CA VAL A 914 2.27 -44.36 10.63
C VAL A 914 1.13 -43.43 10.23
N GLN A 915 0.49 -43.66 9.08
CA GLN A 915 -0.68 -42.89 8.68
C GLN A 915 -1.86 -43.06 9.64
N ALA A 916 -2.15 -44.29 10.07
CA ALA A 916 -3.21 -44.59 11.01
C ALA A 916 -2.96 -44.00 12.41
N ALA A 917 -1.70 -43.76 12.79
CA ALA A 917 -1.33 -43.13 14.05
C ALA A 917 -1.49 -41.60 14.05
N ILE A 918 -1.94 -40.99 12.95
CA ILE A 918 -2.12 -39.55 12.82
C ILE A 918 -3.62 -39.28 12.64
N GLN A 919 -4.18 -38.39 13.45
CA GLN A 919 -5.57 -37.96 13.29
C GLN A 919 -5.77 -37.33 11.89
N PRO A 920 -6.87 -37.62 11.19
CA PRO A 920 -7.18 -36.95 9.93
C PRO A 920 -7.35 -35.44 10.15
N LEU A 921 -7.19 -34.66 9.08
CA LEU A 921 -7.55 -33.24 9.13
C LEU A 921 -9.03 -33.12 9.44
N ALA A 922 -9.36 -32.29 10.44
CA ALA A 922 -10.73 -32.12 10.90
C ALA A 922 -11.63 -31.45 9.84
N TYR A 923 -11.03 -30.78 8.85
CA TYR A 923 -11.72 -30.00 7.83
C TYR A 923 -11.11 -30.26 6.45
N HIS A 924 -11.80 -29.79 5.41
CA HIS A 924 -11.25 -29.71 4.06
C HIS A 924 -11.12 -28.24 3.68
N ASP A 925 -9.96 -27.86 3.14
CA ASP A 925 -9.81 -26.57 2.50
C ASP A 925 -10.68 -26.58 1.25
N VAL A 926 -11.68 -25.71 1.20
CA VAL A 926 -12.52 -25.59 0.02
C VAL A 926 -11.90 -24.52 -0.86
N ALA A 927 -11.27 -24.97 -1.95
CA ALA A 927 -10.74 -24.07 -2.96
C ALA A 927 -11.86 -23.13 -3.43
N GLY A 928 -11.60 -21.83 -3.37
CA GLY A 928 -12.46 -20.83 -4.01
C GLY A 928 -13.61 -20.22 -3.22
N THR A 929 -13.85 -20.49 -1.93
CA THR A 929 -15.25 -20.26 -1.46
C THR A 929 -15.82 -18.85 -1.54
N CYS A 930 -16.83 -18.71 -2.41
CA CYS A 930 -18.10 -18.09 -2.09
C CYS A 930 -19.31 -18.71 -2.84
N GLY A 931 -19.48 -20.04 -2.88
CA GLY A 931 -20.77 -20.66 -3.26
C GLY A 931 -21.84 -20.41 -2.18
N ARG A 932 -22.06 -19.13 -1.84
CA ARG A 932 -22.73 -18.57 -0.67
C ARG A 932 -24.07 -19.26 -0.50
N ASP A 933 -24.32 -19.88 0.64
CA ASP A 933 -25.70 -19.97 1.09
C ASP A 933 -25.82 -19.95 2.62
N GLU A 934 -26.81 -19.29 3.21
CA GLU A 934 -27.90 -18.58 2.55
C GLU A 934 -27.70 -17.08 2.81
N ALA A 935 -27.27 -16.35 1.77
CA ALA A 935 -26.95 -14.91 1.80
C ALA A 935 -25.63 -14.47 2.46
N CYS A 936 -24.54 -15.24 2.36
CA CYS A 936 -23.22 -14.76 2.78
C CYS A 936 -22.76 -13.52 1.99
N LYS A 937 -22.30 -12.45 2.67
CA LYS A 937 -21.94 -11.17 2.02
C LYS A 937 -20.64 -10.51 2.49
N CYS A 938 -19.62 -11.34 2.77
CA CYS A 938 -18.19 -11.08 2.48
C CYS A 938 -17.16 -11.86 3.34
N LEU A 939 -17.53 -12.67 4.36
CA LEU A 939 -16.61 -13.07 5.47
C LEU A 939 -15.47 -14.10 5.12
N SER A 940 -14.69 -13.77 4.09
CA SER A 940 -13.42 -14.24 3.50
C SER A 940 -12.89 -15.59 3.93
N CYS A 941 -13.35 -16.65 3.29
CA CYS A 941 -13.02 -17.99 3.73
C CYS A 941 -12.33 -18.87 2.69
N TRP A 942 -11.42 -19.69 3.20
CA TRP A 942 -11.11 -21.04 2.69
C TRP A 942 -11.53 -22.15 3.66
N VAL A 943 -12.17 -21.78 4.78
CA VAL A 943 -12.76 -22.72 5.74
C VAL A 943 -14.16 -22.27 6.23
N ARG A 944 -14.86 -21.41 5.47
CA ARG A 944 -16.32 -21.10 5.57
C ARG A 944 -16.87 -20.81 6.97
N LYS A 945 -17.27 -21.92 7.57
CA LYS A 945 -18.07 -22.08 8.78
C LYS A 945 -17.27 -22.59 9.98
N VAL A 946 -16.01 -23.02 9.81
CA VAL A 946 -15.24 -23.67 10.88
C VAL A 946 -15.02 -22.78 12.09
N LYS A 947 -15.05 -21.45 11.91
CA LYS A 947 -14.85 -20.50 12.99
C LYS A 947 -16.12 -19.89 13.57
N GLU A 948 -17.23 -19.80 12.82
CA GLU A 948 -18.53 -19.56 13.48
C GLU A 948 -18.78 -20.66 14.52
N GLN A 949 -18.53 -21.91 14.14
CA GLN A 949 -18.56 -23.11 15.00
C GLN A 949 -17.59 -23.06 16.19
N ARG A 950 -16.44 -22.39 16.07
CA ARG A 950 -15.46 -22.30 17.16
C ARG A 950 -15.83 -21.27 18.22
N GLN A 951 -16.52 -20.19 17.84
CA GLN A 951 -16.99 -19.17 18.78
C GLN A 951 -18.37 -19.44 19.38
N ARG A 952 -19.17 -20.37 18.85
CA ARG A 952 -20.22 -21.02 19.66
C ARG A 952 -19.61 -21.99 20.67
N ARG A 953 -18.64 -22.83 20.26
CA ARG A 953 -17.92 -23.73 21.17
C ARG A 953 -17.16 -23.02 22.29
N ASN A 954 -16.55 -21.86 22.06
CA ASN A 954 -15.95 -21.07 23.13
C ASN A 954 -16.96 -20.30 23.99
N ALA A 955 -18.23 -20.18 23.57
CA ALA A 955 -19.30 -19.62 24.39
C ALA A 955 -19.98 -20.71 25.26
N ASP A 956 -20.08 -21.95 24.76
CA ASP A 956 -20.57 -23.14 25.50
C ASP A 956 -19.46 -23.83 26.35
N ALA A 957 -18.19 -23.55 26.04
CA ALA A 957 -17.04 -24.00 26.83
C ALA A 957 -16.80 -23.19 28.11
N LYS A 958 -17.63 -22.17 28.40
CA LYS A 958 -17.74 -21.44 29.68
C LYS A 958 -16.79 -20.26 29.87
#